data_AF-A0AAI9W416-F1
#
_entry.id   AF-A0AAI9W416-F1
#
_cell.length_a   1.000
_cell.length_b   1.000
_cell.length_c   1.000
_cell.angle_alpha   90.00
_cell.angle_beta   90.00
_cell.angle_gamma   90.00
#
_symmetry.space_group_name_H-M   'P 1'
#
loop_
_entity.id
_entity.type
_entity.pdbx_description
1 polymer ?
#
loop_
_entity_poly.entity_id
_entity_poly.type
_entity_poly.pdbx_seq_one_letter_code
_entity_poly.pdbx_strand_id
1 'polypeptide(L)'
;LDTDGDGFYDDDEVTCGSDPDDASSVPQDTDSDGICDVMDNDDDGDGYDDANDSFPLDNSEWEDTDNDGIGDNSDDDDDGDGWTDTDEYQCGTDPMLYSSQPTDTDADGICDVVDDDDDDDGYPDNSDAFPLDNQEWLDTDGDLIGDNADIDDDGDGFSDSIEATCGSDPLNANSLPPDTDQDGSCNAVDGDDDNDGFADVIDAFPLDAGEWIDTDGDGIGNNGDGDDDGDSVPDTGDSFPLDSSEWDDNDGDGVGDNADLDDDNDGWSDTDEADCQTDPYSSFSIPDDFDGDHICDRVDSDDDGDGTDDVYDMFPFDATEWEDYDFDGIGNNADTDDDDDTWSDLDEPNCGTDPLDTSSFPADFDGDRICDPIDNDDDNDMVLDINDAFPFDPSETKDTDGDGKGDNSDNDDDDDNWPDNIEVLCLTEPLSSTSVPLDTDGDGSCDVIDADDDNDEVGDLNDVFPLDSTEWEDRNGDGLGDNANPLSVVDHMKLNPMLTILSVLVILTAIGGSVAFTLGRRKGQSDDSWKDDDYRRYSSSPETASDWQDTPLPPLSTPISVPESPEIPPELSDPEIEVPEEAWFEDTGESIENESEESSLSNLTVIQLKEMARERGFSGFSKLKKSEIITLLETEVVPEGEPELEETVVPPPPLMRAKSPPPPPPGFENASPSEPIVPVRVDSWEDLPDGGDYVQTEPMQYVGEECGTWVRQDDDSWVEQ
;
A
#
# COMPACT_ATOMS: atom_id res chain seq x y z
N LEU A 1 18.68 -155.53 -44.81
CA LEU A 1 18.45 -156.22 -46.11
C LEU A 1 17.44 -155.38 -46.89
N ASP A 2 16.76 -155.88 -47.91
CA ASP A 2 15.50 -155.29 -48.41
C ASP A 2 14.55 -156.50 -48.46
N THR A 3 13.50 -156.47 -47.64
CA THR A 3 12.75 -157.68 -47.26
C THR A 3 11.38 -157.77 -47.95
N ASP A 4 10.73 -156.66 -48.24
CA ASP A 4 9.45 -156.60 -48.94
C ASP A 4 9.52 -155.97 -50.36
N GLY A 5 10.55 -155.18 -50.65
CA GLY A 5 10.89 -154.66 -51.98
C GLY A 5 10.45 -153.22 -52.27
N ASP A 6 10.33 -152.34 -51.27
CA ASP A 6 9.88 -150.95 -51.48
C ASP A 6 10.98 -150.00 -52.01
N GLY A 7 12.20 -150.07 -51.46
CA GLY A 7 13.35 -149.24 -51.82
C GLY A 7 14.35 -149.04 -50.68
N PHE A 8 13.91 -149.08 -49.42
CA PHE A 8 14.76 -148.87 -48.24
C PHE A 8 15.43 -150.17 -47.77
N TYR A 9 16.26 -150.10 -46.72
CA TYR A 9 16.90 -151.27 -46.14
C TYR A 9 16.43 -151.54 -44.70
N ASP A 10 16.16 -152.81 -44.36
CA ASP A 10 15.57 -153.20 -43.06
C ASP A 10 16.45 -152.92 -41.80
N ASP A 11 17.70 -152.49 -41.96
CA ASP A 11 18.53 -151.98 -40.85
C ASP A 11 18.35 -150.45 -40.64
N ASP A 12 18.05 -149.71 -41.72
CA ASP A 12 17.84 -148.25 -41.73
C ASP A 12 16.37 -147.94 -41.40
N GLU A 13 15.41 -148.65 -41.99
CA GLU A 13 13.98 -148.60 -41.67
C GLU A 13 13.67 -148.72 -40.17
N VAL A 14 14.30 -149.67 -39.48
CA VAL A 14 14.14 -149.89 -38.03
C VAL A 14 14.69 -148.72 -37.21
N THR A 15 15.54 -147.89 -37.80
CA THR A 15 16.07 -146.65 -37.22
C THR A 15 15.14 -145.47 -37.51
N CYS A 16 14.63 -145.35 -38.74
CA CYS A 16 13.62 -144.36 -39.15
C CYS A 16 12.25 -144.56 -38.48
N GLY A 17 11.93 -145.80 -38.08
CA GLY A 17 10.69 -146.17 -37.38
C GLY A 17 9.61 -146.85 -38.25
N SER A 18 9.93 -147.27 -39.47
CA SER A 18 9.05 -148.05 -40.36
C SER A 18 8.97 -149.55 -39.97
N ASP A 19 8.06 -150.29 -40.63
CA ASP A 19 7.87 -151.74 -40.45
C ASP A 19 8.40 -152.54 -41.67
N PRO A 20 9.63 -153.09 -41.62
CA PRO A 20 10.34 -153.71 -42.76
C PRO A 20 9.78 -155.07 -43.27
N ASP A 21 8.54 -155.39 -42.91
CA ASP A 21 7.75 -156.50 -43.43
C ASP A 21 6.49 -155.99 -44.19
N ASP A 22 6.28 -154.66 -44.34
CA ASP A 22 5.14 -154.02 -45.03
C ASP A 22 5.55 -152.81 -45.92
N ALA A 23 5.78 -153.09 -47.21
CA ALA A 23 6.04 -152.16 -48.34
C ALA A 23 4.96 -151.08 -48.63
N SER A 24 4.13 -150.75 -47.64
CA SER A 24 3.30 -149.54 -47.60
C SER A 24 3.62 -148.62 -46.41
N SER A 25 4.66 -148.96 -45.64
CA SER A 25 5.17 -148.25 -44.46
C SER A 25 6.58 -147.71 -44.73
N VAL A 26 6.79 -146.95 -45.81
CA VAL A 26 8.07 -146.24 -46.03
C VAL A 26 8.44 -145.31 -44.85
N PRO A 27 9.73 -145.00 -44.63
CA PRO A 27 10.17 -143.84 -43.86
C PRO A 27 9.53 -142.51 -44.30
N GLN A 28 9.76 -141.46 -43.51
CA GLN A 28 9.72 -140.09 -44.03
C GLN A 28 11.14 -139.73 -44.51
N ASP A 29 11.18 -139.00 -45.61
CA ASP A 29 12.30 -138.79 -46.54
C ASP A 29 11.87 -137.56 -47.35
N THR A 30 12.09 -136.37 -46.77
CA THR A 30 11.37 -135.15 -47.16
C THR A 30 11.93 -134.53 -48.44
N ASP A 31 13.25 -134.51 -48.65
CA ASP A 31 13.89 -134.13 -49.92
C ASP A 31 13.79 -135.22 -51.02
N SER A 32 13.68 -136.50 -50.63
CA SER A 32 13.72 -137.70 -51.49
C SER A 32 15.11 -138.11 -52.04
N ASP A 33 16.20 -137.85 -51.31
CA ASP A 33 17.55 -138.44 -51.51
C ASP A 33 17.53 -139.97 -51.34
N GLY A 34 16.78 -140.45 -50.35
CA GLY A 34 16.74 -141.85 -49.91
C GLY A 34 17.48 -142.15 -48.60
N ILE A 35 17.92 -141.11 -47.87
CA ILE A 35 18.06 -141.13 -46.41
C ILE A 35 16.64 -140.90 -45.82
N CYS A 36 16.49 -140.88 -44.50
CA CYS A 36 15.22 -140.57 -43.84
C CYS A 36 15.45 -139.47 -42.81
N ASP A 37 14.46 -138.60 -42.57
CA ASP A 37 14.54 -137.43 -41.70
C ASP A 37 15.34 -137.71 -40.39
N VAL A 38 14.95 -138.78 -39.67
CA VAL A 38 15.55 -139.21 -38.39
C VAL A 38 17.04 -139.62 -38.48
N MET A 39 17.62 -139.68 -39.67
CA MET A 39 19.00 -140.05 -39.98
C MET A 39 19.74 -139.05 -40.87
N ASP A 40 19.09 -138.04 -41.45
CA ASP A 40 19.79 -136.96 -42.14
C ASP A 40 20.20 -135.85 -41.16
N ASN A 41 20.63 -134.71 -41.72
CA ASN A 41 21.02 -133.49 -41.02
C ASN A 41 20.70 -132.24 -41.89
N ASP A 42 19.87 -132.41 -42.93
CA ASP A 42 19.48 -131.46 -44.01
C ASP A 42 18.16 -132.05 -44.58
N ASP A 43 17.13 -132.15 -43.72
CA ASP A 43 15.95 -133.02 -43.89
C ASP A 43 15.13 -132.77 -45.18
N ASP A 44 15.10 -131.53 -45.70
CA ASP A 44 14.36 -131.14 -46.91
C ASP A 44 15.23 -130.74 -48.12
N GLY A 45 16.56 -130.74 -47.96
CA GLY A 45 17.54 -130.61 -49.04
C GLY A 45 17.80 -129.20 -49.56
N ASP A 46 17.47 -128.15 -48.79
CA ASP A 46 17.77 -126.76 -49.13
C ASP A 46 19.30 -126.45 -49.05
N GLY A 47 20.01 -127.07 -48.10
CA GLY A 47 21.45 -126.92 -47.87
C GLY A 47 21.87 -126.28 -46.54
N TYR A 48 20.95 -126.01 -45.61
CA TYR A 48 21.21 -125.64 -44.22
C TYR A 48 21.07 -126.87 -43.29
N ASP A 49 21.99 -127.04 -42.32
CA ASP A 49 21.89 -128.20 -41.41
C ASP A 49 20.71 -127.97 -40.40
N ASP A 50 19.81 -128.95 -40.12
CA ASP A 50 18.65 -128.82 -39.18
C ASP A 50 18.97 -128.32 -37.75
N ALA A 51 20.25 -128.28 -37.39
CA ALA A 51 20.74 -127.73 -36.14
C ALA A 51 20.93 -126.19 -36.14
N ASN A 52 20.80 -125.53 -37.29
CA ASN A 52 20.94 -124.08 -37.49
C ASN A 52 19.87 -123.51 -38.44
N ASP A 53 18.80 -124.28 -38.66
CA ASP A 53 17.67 -123.99 -39.53
C ASP A 53 16.40 -123.97 -38.66
N SER A 54 15.56 -122.95 -38.87
CA SER A 54 14.31 -122.74 -38.15
C SER A 54 13.14 -123.57 -38.69
N PHE A 55 13.18 -123.99 -39.96
CA PHE A 55 12.12 -124.69 -40.68
C PHE A 55 12.57 -125.98 -41.41
N PRO A 56 13.15 -127.00 -40.74
CA PRO A 56 13.79 -128.13 -41.44
C PRO A 56 12.87 -129.17 -42.12
N LEU A 57 11.71 -128.75 -42.60
CA LEU A 57 10.78 -129.54 -43.40
C LEU A 57 10.10 -128.70 -44.51
N ASP A 58 10.60 -127.49 -44.80
CA ASP A 58 10.16 -126.60 -45.89
C ASP A 58 11.35 -125.84 -46.50
N ASN A 59 11.97 -126.42 -47.54
CA ASN A 59 13.09 -125.87 -48.35
C ASN A 59 12.82 -124.54 -49.10
N SER A 60 11.84 -123.77 -48.64
CA SER A 60 11.62 -122.36 -48.93
C SER A 60 12.32 -121.45 -47.90
N GLU A 61 12.45 -121.91 -46.64
CA GLU A 61 12.81 -121.09 -45.46
C GLU A 61 13.94 -121.74 -44.63
N TRP A 62 14.76 -120.93 -43.96
CA TRP A 62 15.87 -121.43 -43.12
C TRP A 62 16.18 -120.54 -41.88
N GLU A 63 15.90 -119.24 -41.96
CA GLU A 63 16.05 -118.26 -40.87
C GLU A 63 14.64 -117.80 -40.40
N ASP A 64 14.56 -117.36 -39.14
CA ASP A 64 13.34 -116.89 -38.44
C ASP A 64 13.83 -115.79 -37.47
N THR A 65 13.86 -114.54 -37.96
CA THR A 65 14.59 -113.45 -37.30
C THR A 65 13.87 -112.91 -36.05
N ASP A 66 12.54 -112.76 -36.06
CA ASP A 66 11.75 -112.32 -34.89
C ASP A 66 11.30 -113.47 -33.95
N ASN A 67 11.13 -114.70 -34.46
CA ASN A 67 10.62 -115.90 -33.80
C ASN A 67 9.06 -116.00 -33.66
N ASP A 68 8.29 -115.43 -34.61
CA ASP A 68 6.86 -115.67 -34.85
C ASP A 68 6.58 -117.12 -35.28
N GLY A 69 7.39 -117.63 -36.21
CA GLY A 69 7.19 -118.92 -36.89
C GLY A 69 6.70 -118.83 -38.35
N ILE A 70 6.87 -117.66 -38.98
CA ILE A 70 7.08 -117.48 -40.44
C ILE A 70 8.61 -117.32 -40.65
N GLY A 71 9.11 -117.55 -41.88
CA GLY A 71 10.54 -117.45 -42.18
C GLY A 71 10.87 -116.34 -43.18
N ASP A 72 12.12 -115.86 -43.11
CA ASP A 72 12.65 -114.64 -43.74
C ASP A 72 12.63 -114.59 -45.31
N ASN A 73 12.01 -115.56 -46.00
CA ASN A 73 11.72 -115.48 -47.45
C ASN A 73 10.21 -115.46 -47.77
N SER A 74 9.35 -115.61 -46.76
CA SER A 74 7.88 -115.65 -46.84
C SER A 74 7.17 -114.68 -45.90
N ASP A 75 7.87 -114.00 -44.99
CA ASP A 75 7.34 -112.82 -44.31
C ASP A 75 7.42 -111.57 -45.21
N ASP A 76 6.84 -110.47 -44.73
CA ASP A 76 6.99 -109.12 -45.25
C ASP A 76 7.45 -108.13 -44.12
N ASP A 77 7.75 -108.60 -42.88
CA ASP A 77 8.18 -107.84 -41.67
C ASP A 77 9.21 -108.70 -40.87
N ASP A 78 10.39 -108.95 -41.46
CA ASP A 78 11.35 -109.98 -41.03
C ASP A 78 11.83 -109.88 -39.55
N ASP A 79 11.81 -108.70 -38.92
CA ASP A 79 12.23 -108.50 -37.52
C ASP A 79 11.11 -108.15 -36.51
N GLY A 80 9.87 -108.04 -37.00
CA GLY A 80 8.66 -107.93 -36.19
C GLY A 80 8.47 -106.58 -35.48
N ASP A 81 9.07 -105.50 -35.99
CA ASP A 81 8.93 -104.15 -35.42
C ASP A 81 7.68 -103.39 -35.90
N GLY A 82 7.08 -103.82 -37.01
CA GLY A 82 5.79 -103.36 -37.53
C GLY A 82 5.87 -102.58 -38.84
N TRP A 83 7.08 -102.38 -39.39
CA TRP A 83 7.31 -101.88 -40.74
C TRP A 83 7.56 -103.04 -41.71
N THR A 84 7.24 -102.88 -43.00
CA THR A 84 7.57 -103.93 -43.98
C THR A 84 8.99 -103.76 -44.49
N ASP A 85 9.71 -104.85 -44.78
CA ASP A 85 11.06 -104.77 -45.40
C ASP A 85 11.04 -104.04 -46.75
N THR A 86 9.89 -104.03 -47.43
CA THR A 86 9.67 -103.22 -48.64
C THR A 86 9.63 -101.72 -48.35
N ASP A 87 9.01 -101.30 -47.24
CA ASP A 87 8.91 -99.90 -46.85
C ASP A 87 10.21 -99.43 -46.19
N GLU A 88 10.78 -100.21 -45.28
CA GLU A 88 12.11 -99.99 -44.71
C GLU A 88 13.22 -99.86 -45.76
N TYR A 89 13.20 -100.68 -46.83
CA TYR A 89 14.14 -100.52 -47.94
C TYR A 89 14.00 -99.18 -48.67
N GLN A 90 12.82 -98.56 -48.63
CA GLN A 90 12.56 -97.23 -49.18
C GLN A 90 12.97 -96.12 -48.19
N CYS A 91 12.68 -96.29 -46.89
CA CYS A 91 13.09 -95.40 -45.80
C CYS A 91 14.62 -95.41 -45.56
N GLY A 92 15.31 -96.50 -45.93
CA GLY A 92 16.75 -96.67 -45.84
C GLY A 92 17.26 -97.32 -44.55
N THR A 93 16.41 -98.10 -43.88
CA THR A 93 16.67 -98.81 -42.62
C THR A 93 17.16 -100.25 -42.86
N ASP A 94 17.08 -101.16 -41.89
CA ASP A 94 17.77 -102.47 -41.89
C ASP A 94 16.85 -103.55 -41.31
N PRO A 95 16.04 -104.27 -42.14
CA PRO A 95 14.93 -105.16 -41.72
C PRO A 95 15.27 -106.43 -40.95
N MET A 96 16.47 -106.46 -40.36
CA MET A 96 16.99 -107.58 -39.58
C MET A 96 17.27 -107.13 -38.13
N LEU A 97 16.81 -105.93 -37.73
CA LEU A 97 17.25 -105.16 -36.58
C LEU A 97 16.18 -104.18 -36.02
N TYR A 98 15.10 -104.68 -35.41
CA TYR A 98 14.01 -104.06 -34.59
C TYR A 98 14.26 -102.70 -33.87
N SER A 99 15.53 -102.36 -33.63
CA SER A 99 15.97 -101.04 -33.21
C SER A 99 16.21 -100.03 -34.35
N SER A 100 15.84 -100.36 -35.59
CA SER A 100 16.18 -99.60 -36.81
C SER A 100 15.00 -98.89 -37.47
N GLN A 101 13.80 -98.99 -36.89
CA GLN A 101 12.56 -98.27 -37.23
C GLN A 101 12.77 -96.97 -38.03
N PRO A 102 12.08 -96.81 -39.18
CA PRO A 102 11.95 -95.53 -39.87
C PRO A 102 11.54 -94.39 -38.93
N THR A 103 11.90 -93.16 -39.31
CA THR A 103 11.19 -91.99 -38.77
C THR A 103 9.83 -91.89 -39.47
N ASP A 104 8.81 -91.63 -38.68
CA ASP A 104 7.40 -91.48 -39.03
C ASP A 104 6.88 -90.45 -38.02
N THR A 105 6.72 -89.21 -38.49
CA THR A 105 6.59 -88.04 -37.60
C THR A 105 5.13 -87.76 -37.20
N ASP A 106 4.15 -88.06 -38.05
CA ASP A 106 2.71 -87.97 -37.74
C ASP A 106 2.12 -89.27 -37.13
N ALA A 107 2.72 -90.43 -37.42
CA ALA A 107 2.25 -91.79 -37.12
C ALA A 107 1.09 -92.32 -38.02
N ASP A 108 1.04 -91.96 -39.31
CA ASP A 108 0.20 -92.57 -40.36
C ASP A 108 0.63 -94.02 -40.66
N GLY A 109 1.95 -94.27 -40.67
CA GLY A 109 2.56 -95.50 -41.19
C GLY A 109 3.24 -95.35 -42.56
N ILE A 110 3.52 -94.10 -42.98
CA ILE A 110 4.49 -93.74 -44.01
C ILE A 110 5.69 -93.08 -43.30
N CYS A 111 6.88 -93.10 -43.92
CA CYS A 111 8.10 -92.54 -43.30
C CYS A 111 8.55 -91.23 -43.97
N ASP A 112 9.22 -90.35 -43.20
CA ASP A 112 9.72 -89.00 -43.58
C ASP A 112 10.58 -88.93 -44.87
N VAL A 113 10.91 -90.08 -45.47
CA VAL A 113 11.76 -90.21 -46.67
C VAL A 113 10.92 -90.38 -47.93
N VAL A 114 9.64 -90.72 -47.80
CA VAL A 114 8.73 -91.06 -48.92
C VAL A 114 7.32 -90.47 -48.82
N ASP A 115 6.99 -89.75 -47.75
CA ASP A 115 5.79 -88.91 -47.76
C ASP A 115 5.95 -87.67 -48.68
N ASP A 116 4.87 -86.91 -48.84
CA ASP A 116 4.81 -85.56 -49.41
C ASP A 116 4.37 -84.52 -48.33
N ASP A 117 4.01 -84.92 -47.10
CA ASP A 117 3.43 -84.10 -46.01
C ASP A 117 3.79 -84.69 -44.61
N ASP A 118 5.08 -84.61 -44.22
CA ASP A 118 5.72 -85.34 -43.09
C ASP A 118 5.03 -85.27 -41.68
N ASP A 119 4.08 -84.35 -41.42
CA ASP A 119 3.45 -84.19 -40.08
C ASP A 119 1.89 -84.06 -40.05
N ASP A 120 1.18 -84.26 -41.19
CA ASP A 120 -0.30 -84.16 -41.42
C ASP A 120 -0.95 -82.84 -40.91
N ASP A 121 -0.23 -81.72 -40.96
CA ASP A 121 -0.86 -80.39 -40.85
C ASP A 121 -1.63 -80.02 -42.15
N GLY A 122 -1.15 -80.50 -43.31
CA GLY A 122 -1.73 -80.28 -44.64
C GLY A 122 -0.98 -79.32 -45.57
N TYR A 123 0.23 -78.89 -45.21
CA TYR A 123 1.19 -78.17 -46.05
C TYR A 123 2.39 -79.07 -46.42
N PRO A 124 2.48 -79.54 -47.69
CA PRO A 124 3.59 -80.38 -48.15
C PRO A 124 4.99 -79.79 -47.92
N ASP A 125 5.97 -80.60 -47.49
CA ASP A 125 7.36 -80.22 -47.10
C ASP A 125 8.16 -79.45 -48.16
N ASN A 126 7.74 -79.48 -49.42
CA ASN A 126 8.32 -78.69 -50.51
C ASN A 126 7.78 -77.25 -50.61
N SER A 127 6.75 -76.94 -49.83
CA SER A 127 6.11 -75.64 -49.64
C SER A 127 6.12 -75.17 -48.18
N ASP A 128 6.43 -76.07 -47.25
CA ASP A 128 6.50 -75.81 -45.82
C ASP A 128 7.86 -75.26 -45.36
N ALA A 129 7.87 -74.59 -44.20
CA ALA A 129 9.06 -74.05 -43.56
C ALA A 129 9.59 -74.93 -42.40
N PHE A 130 8.71 -75.65 -41.70
CA PHE A 130 9.00 -76.52 -40.56
C PHE A 130 8.29 -77.88 -40.70
N PRO A 131 8.67 -78.75 -41.68
CA PRO A 131 7.90 -79.96 -42.00
C PRO A 131 7.93 -81.09 -40.95
N LEU A 132 8.20 -80.79 -39.68
CA LEU A 132 8.30 -81.74 -38.57
C LEU A 132 7.67 -81.16 -37.27
N ASP A 133 6.82 -80.13 -37.38
CA ASP A 133 6.05 -79.53 -36.28
C ASP A 133 4.73 -78.95 -36.83
N ASN A 134 3.67 -79.78 -36.82
CA ASN A 134 2.31 -79.54 -37.33
C ASN A 134 1.49 -78.42 -36.64
N GLN A 135 2.19 -77.40 -36.17
CA GLN A 135 1.70 -76.13 -35.68
C GLN A 135 2.27 -74.96 -36.49
N GLU A 136 3.34 -75.14 -37.28
CA GLU A 136 4.08 -74.10 -37.99
C GLU A 136 4.37 -74.48 -39.45
N TRP A 137 3.80 -73.75 -40.41
CA TRP A 137 3.96 -74.03 -41.85
C TRP A 137 4.57 -72.87 -42.66
N LEU A 138 4.80 -71.73 -42.01
CA LEU A 138 5.24 -70.48 -42.64
C LEU A 138 6.30 -69.81 -41.76
N ASP A 139 7.27 -69.18 -42.43
CA ASP A 139 8.42 -68.44 -41.89
C ASP A 139 8.50 -67.17 -42.75
N THR A 140 7.77 -66.13 -42.35
CA THR A 140 7.53 -64.95 -43.20
C THR A 140 8.73 -64.00 -43.31
N ASP A 141 9.56 -63.86 -42.26
CA ASP A 141 10.80 -63.07 -42.26
C ASP A 141 12.08 -63.89 -42.64
N GLY A 142 12.18 -65.15 -42.22
CA GLY A 142 13.33 -66.03 -42.41
C GLY A 142 14.22 -66.28 -41.16
N ASP A 143 13.76 -66.02 -39.94
CA ASP A 143 14.48 -66.23 -38.66
C ASP A 143 14.66 -67.72 -38.29
N LEU A 144 13.73 -68.59 -38.72
CA LEU A 144 13.51 -69.98 -38.27
C LEU A 144 12.68 -70.14 -36.97
N ILE A 145 11.75 -69.22 -36.74
CA ILE A 145 10.52 -69.40 -35.93
C ILE A 145 9.32 -69.29 -36.91
N GLY A 146 8.20 -69.94 -36.60
CA GLY A 146 7.03 -69.93 -37.49
C GLY A 146 5.93 -68.96 -37.07
N ASP A 147 5.14 -68.50 -38.04
CA ASP A 147 4.09 -67.46 -37.93
C ASP A 147 2.97 -67.76 -36.87
N ASN A 148 2.90 -68.92 -36.21
CA ASN A 148 1.99 -69.17 -35.08
C ASN A 148 2.71 -69.18 -33.70
N ALA A 149 4.04 -69.17 -33.69
CA ALA A 149 4.90 -69.14 -32.50
C ALA A 149 5.76 -67.87 -32.38
N ASP A 150 5.95 -67.12 -33.46
CA ASP A 150 6.56 -65.79 -33.41
C ASP A 150 5.59 -64.75 -32.81
N ILE A 151 6.07 -63.51 -32.78
CA ILE A 151 5.40 -62.30 -32.31
C ILE A 151 5.70 -61.10 -33.22
N ASP A 152 6.46 -61.26 -34.31
CA ASP A 152 6.93 -60.21 -35.25
C ASP A 152 7.08 -60.87 -36.64
N ASP A 153 5.97 -61.42 -37.17
CA ASP A 153 5.92 -62.35 -38.33
C ASP A 153 6.74 -61.89 -39.56
N ASP A 154 6.90 -60.58 -39.81
CA ASP A 154 7.67 -60.04 -40.94
C ASP A 154 9.02 -59.40 -40.60
N GLY A 155 9.36 -59.31 -39.31
CA GLY A 155 10.66 -58.88 -38.82
C GLY A 155 10.99 -57.40 -39.02
N ASP A 156 9.99 -56.52 -39.19
CA ASP A 156 10.22 -55.07 -39.27
C ASP A 156 10.43 -54.37 -37.90
N GLY A 157 10.08 -55.07 -36.81
CA GLY A 157 10.36 -54.68 -35.42
C GLY A 157 9.13 -54.34 -34.59
N PHE A 158 7.94 -54.32 -35.20
CA PHE A 158 6.67 -54.13 -34.51
C PHE A 158 5.92 -55.45 -34.39
N SER A 159 5.64 -55.88 -33.16
CA SER A 159 4.91 -57.14 -32.97
C SER A 159 3.52 -57.11 -33.59
N ASP A 160 3.03 -58.21 -34.17
CA ASP A 160 1.68 -58.33 -34.75
C ASP A 160 0.55 -57.91 -33.77
N SER A 161 0.77 -58.09 -32.47
CA SER A 161 -0.14 -57.63 -31.41
C SER A 161 -0.23 -56.09 -31.26
N ILE A 162 0.89 -55.39 -31.52
CA ILE A 162 0.98 -53.93 -31.60
C ILE A 162 0.39 -53.49 -32.94
N GLU A 163 0.85 -54.07 -34.05
CA GLU A 163 0.38 -53.74 -35.39
C GLU A 163 -1.12 -53.90 -35.61
N ALA A 164 -1.72 -54.98 -35.10
CA ALA A 164 -3.19 -55.17 -35.13
C ALA A 164 -3.96 -54.11 -34.32
N THR A 165 -3.27 -53.38 -33.43
CA THR A 165 -3.78 -52.22 -32.70
C THR A 165 -3.52 -50.92 -33.46
N CYS A 166 -2.34 -50.75 -34.06
CA CYS A 166 -1.93 -49.55 -34.81
C CYS A 166 -2.55 -49.46 -36.22
N GLY A 167 -2.92 -50.59 -36.83
CA GLY A 167 -3.57 -50.67 -38.14
C GLY A 167 -2.66 -50.99 -39.33
N SER A 168 -1.49 -51.59 -39.09
CA SER A 168 -0.56 -52.10 -40.11
C SER A 168 -0.90 -53.56 -40.52
N ASP A 169 0.04 -54.31 -41.11
CA ASP A 169 -0.23 -55.54 -41.89
C ASP A 169 0.92 -56.55 -41.69
N PRO A 170 0.89 -57.41 -40.64
CA PRO A 170 2.07 -58.11 -40.11
C PRO A 170 2.79 -59.14 -40.99
N LEU A 171 2.38 -59.28 -42.24
CA LEU A 171 3.00 -60.20 -43.20
C LEU A 171 3.70 -59.42 -44.32
N ASN A 172 4.16 -58.20 -44.03
CA ASN A 172 4.63 -57.21 -44.97
C ASN A 172 5.42 -56.05 -44.29
N ALA A 173 6.75 -56.27 -44.11
CA ALA A 173 7.79 -55.38 -43.55
C ALA A 173 8.04 -54.04 -44.29
N ASN A 174 7.02 -53.53 -44.97
CA ASN A 174 6.92 -52.22 -45.60
C ASN A 174 5.63 -51.51 -45.13
N SER A 175 4.91 -52.08 -44.17
CA SER A 175 3.60 -51.63 -43.70
C SER A 175 3.63 -50.93 -42.34
N LEU A 176 4.83 -50.75 -41.75
CA LEU A 176 5.18 -49.93 -40.58
C LEU A 176 4.02 -49.05 -40.07
N PRO A 177 3.61 -49.21 -38.79
CA PRO A 177 2.59 -48.36 -38.21
C PRO A 177 3.03 -46.89 -38.13
N PRO A 178 2.11 -45.95 -37.88
CA PRO A 178 2.47 -44.58 -37.54
C PRO A 178 3.29 -44.59 -36.24
N ASP A 179 4.51 -44.07 -36.35
CA ASP A 179 5.49 -43.84 -35.29
C ASP A 179 6.15 -42.50 -35.68
N THR A 180 5.90 -41.44 -34.90
CA THR A 180 6.24 -40.05 -35.27
C THR A 180 7.65 -39.67 -34.82
N ASP A 181 8.07 -40.08 -33.63
CA ASP A 181 9.39 -39.81 -33.05
C ASP A 181 10.47 -40.85 -33.43
N GLN A 182 10.08 -42.06 -33.82
CA GLN A 182 10.90 -43.26 -34.00
C GLN A 182 11.48 -43.84 -32.70
N ASP A 183 10.68 -43.85 -31.61
CA ASP A 183 10.93 -44.61 -30.37
C ASP A 183 10.85 -46.14 -30.60
N GLY A 184 9.95 -46.59 -31.48
CA GLY A 184 9.54 -47.99 -31.63
C GLY A 184 8.20 -48.33 -30.96
N SER A 185 7.56 -47.33 -30.37
CA SER A 185 6.15 -47.32 -29.98
C SER A 185 5.33 -46.67 -31.10
N CYS A 186 4.07 -47.06 -31.29
CA CYS A 186 3.22 -46.47 -32.34
C CYS A 186 2.24 -45.44 -31.75
N ASN A 187 1.82 -44.46 -32.57
CA ASN A 187 0.88 -43.37 -32.22
C ASN A 187 -0.57 -43.83 -31.82
N ALA A 188 -0.78 -45.12 -31.57
CA ALA A 188 -2.02 -45.70 -31.05
C ALA A 188 -1.84 -46.43 -29.71
N VAL A 189 -0.60 -46.57 -29.22
CA VAL A 189 -0.24 -47.26 -27.97
C VAL A 189 0.79 -46.52 -27.11
N ASP A 190 1.43 -45.47 -27.66
CA ASP A 190 2.20 -44.51 -26.87
C ASP A 190 1.29 -43.64 -25.98
N GLY A 191 1.90 -42.67 -25.29
CA GLY A 191 1.23 -41.57 -24.61
C GLY A 191 2.09 -40.30 -24.54
N ASP A 192 3.09 -40.15 -25.41
CA ASP A 192 3.95 -38.98 -25.65
C ASP A 192 4.36 -39.03 -27.14
N ASP A 193 3.36 -39.00 -28.04
CA ASP A 193 3.40 -39.40 -29.47
C ASP A 193 4.56 -38.81 -30.33
N ASP A 194 5.21 -37.72 -29.91
CA ASP A 194 6.36 -37.11 -30.58
C ASP A 194 7.59 -36.83 -29.67
N ASN A 195 7.54 -37.31 -28.41
CA ASN A 195 8.59 -37.28 -27.39
C ASN A 195 9.11 -35.88 -26.96
N ASP A 196 8.26 -34.84 -27.02
CA ASP A 196 8.59 -33.53 -26.47
C ASP A 196 8.56 -33.48 -24.92
N GLY A 197 7.77 -34.37 -24.30
CA GLY A 197 7.57 -34.49 -22.85
C GLY A 197 6.19 -34.09 -22.33
N PHE A 198 5.25 -33.69 -23.19
CA PHE A 198 3.84 -33.49 -22.90
C PHE A 198 3.01 -34.65 -23.49
N ALA A 199 2.26 -35.34 -22.63
CA ALA A 199 1.45 -36.48 -23.06
C ALA A 199 0.24 -36.05 -23.92
N ASP A 200 -0.09 -36.81 -24.98
CA ASP A 200 -1.21 -36.57 -25.93
C ASP A 200 -2.60 -36.35 -25.32
N VAL A 201 -2.77 -36.70 -24.03
CA VAL A 201 -3.99 -36.47 -23.26
C VAL A 201 -4.10 -35.07 -22.61
N ILE A 202 -3.03 -34.28 -22.64
CA ILE A 202 -2.95 -32.88 -22.17
C ILE A 202 -2.37 -31.92 -23.22
N ASP A 203 -1.65 -32.45 -24.20
CA ASP A 203 -1.10 -31.71 -25.33
C ASP A 203 -2.18 -31.34 -26.37
N ALA A 204 -2.03 -30.16 -26.98
CA ALA A 204 -2.84 -29.64 -28.07
C ALA A 204 -2.40 -30.11 -29.47
N PHE A 205 -1.12 -30.44 -29.68
CA PHE A 205 -0.54 -30.83 -30.97
C PHE A 205 0.33 -32.10 -30.91
N PRO A 206 -0.22 -33.30 -30.58
CA PRO A 206 0.59 -34.49 -30.29
C PRO A 206 1.22 -35.20 -31.50
N LEU A 207 1.68 -34.44 -32.49
CA LEU A 207 2.35 -34.89 -33.71
C LEU A 207 3.37 -33.83 -34.21
N ASP A 208 3.68 -32.80 -33.42
CA ASP A 208 4.61 -31.71 -33.75
C ASP A 208 5.31 -31.16 -32.48
N ALA A 209 6.35 -31.86 -32.02
CA ALA A 209 7.24 -31.57 -30.87
C ALA A 209 7.93 -30.17 -30.83
N GLY A 210 7.43 -29.20 -31.61
CA GLY A 210 7.67 -27.77 -31.44
C GLY A 210 6.53 -27.03 -30.73
N GLU A 211 5.35 -27.63 -30.55
CA GLU A 211 4.13 -27.00 -30.04
C GLU A 211 3.39 -27.94 -29.08
N TRP A 212 3.00 -27.47 -27.89
CA TRP A 212 2.31 -28.33 -26.88
C TRP A 212 1.11 -27.69 -26.17
N ILE A 213 0.90 -26.37 -26.35
CA ILE A 213 -0.21 -25.59 -25.81
C ILE A 213 -0.80 -24.75 -26.94
N ASP A 214 -2.14 -24.62 -26.91
CA ASP A 214 -3.00 -23.79 -27.75
C ASP A 214 -3.89 -23.02 -26.77
N THR A 215 -3.59 -21.74 -26.51
CA THR A 215 -4.21 -20.99 -25.39
C THR A 215 -5.55 -20.36 -25.77
N ASP A 216 -5.71 -19.85 -27.01
CA ASP A 216 -6.98 -19.31 -27.53
C ASP A 216 -7.90 -20.38 -28.17
N GLY A 217 -7.32 -21.42 -28.79
CA GLY A 217 -8.03 -22.48 -29.50
C GLY A 217 -8.15 -22.28 -31.04
N ASP A 218 -7.31 -21.46 -31.68
CA ASP A 218 -7.23 -21.29 -33.15
C ASP A 218 -6.77 -22.58 -33.85
N GLY A 219 -5.81 -23.29 -33.23
CA GLY A 219 -5.09 -24.40 -33.84
C GLY A 219 -3.71 -24.02 -34.40
N ILE A 220 -3.08 -23.00 -33.84
CA ILE A 220 -1.63 -22.71 -33.89
C ILE A 220 -1.11 -22.80 -32.45
N GLY A 221 0.12 -23.29 -32.25
CA GLY A 221 0.70 -23.41 -30.91
C GLY A 221 1.47 -22.19 -30.45
N ASN A 222 1.57 -22.02 -29.12
CA ASN A 222 2.17 -20.87 -28.45
C ASN A 222 3.68 -20.64 -28.73
N ASN A 223 4.42 -21.54 -29.41
CA ASN A 223 5.78 -21.24 -29.89
C ASN A 223 5.80 -20.74 -31.35
N GLY A 224 4.69 -20.87 -32.06
CA GLY A 224 4.52 -20.62 -33.49
C GLY A 224 3.54 -19.50 -33.84
N ASP A 225 2.66 -19.09 -32.91
CA ASP A 225 1.80 -17.92 -33.06
C ASP A 225 2.53 -16.61 -32.70
N GLY A 226 1.76 -15.54 -32.50
CA GLY A 226 2.20 -14.24 -31.98
C GLY A 226 1.02 -13.34 -31.62
N ASP A 227 -0.02 -13.94 -31.02
CA ASP A 227 -1.30 -13.40 -30.54
C ASP A 227 -1.87 -14.46 -29.56
N ASP A 228 -1.02 -14.95 -28.64
CA ASP A 228 -1.11 -16.28 -27.97
C ASP A 228 -2.45 -16.62 -27.27
N ASP A 229 -3.20 -15.61 -26.79
CA ASP A 229 -4.53 -15.78 -26.17
C ASP A 229 -5.70 -15.21 -26.98
N GLY A 230 -5.43 -14.65 -28.17
CA GLY A 230 -6.41 -14.24 -29.17
C GLY A 230 -7.15 -12.92 -28.89
N ASP A 231 -6.68 -12.08 -27.96
CA ASP A 231 -7.26 -10.75 -27.70
C ASP A 231 -7.12 -9.77 -28.91
N SER A 232 -6.11 -9.97 -29.78
CA SER A 232 -5.64 -9.11 -30.89
C SER A 232 -4.45 -8.15 -30.60
N VAL A 233 -3.78 -8.27 -29.45
CA VAL A 233 -2.50 -7.63 -29.10
C VAL A 233 -1.36 -8.66 -29.23
N PRO A 234 -0.38 -8.46 -30.13
CA PRO A 234 0.70 -9.43 -30.32
C PRO A 234 1.70 -9.46 -29.15
N ASP A 235 2.02 -10.65 -28.61
CA ASP A 235 2.94 -10.91 -27.46
C ASP A 235 4.21 -10.06 -27.42
N THR A 236 4.76 -9.73 -28.58
CA THR A 236 5.92 -8.83 -28.71
C THR A 236 5.72 -7.39 -28.18
N GLY A 237 4.49 -7.03 -27.83
CA GLY A 237 4.09 -5.77 -27.22
C GLY A 237 2.94 -5.93 -26.24
N ASP A 238 2.85 -7.11 -25.62
CA ASP A 238 1.87 -7.48 -24.60
C ASP A 238 2.61 -7.89 -23.30
N SER A 239 2.07 -7.51 -22.14
CA SER A 239 2.63 -7.85 -20.83
C SER A 239 2.13 -9.17 -20.25
N PHE A 240 0.96 -9.64 -20.68
CA PHE A 240 0.27 -10.85 -20.19
C PHE A 240 -0.21 -11.77 -21.33
N PRO A 241 0.65 -12.30 -22.23
CA PRO A 241 0.20 -12.97 -23.46
C PRO A 241 -0.53 -14.31 -23.33
N LEU A 242 -1.02 -14.65 -22.13
CA LEU A 242 -1.76 -15.88 -21.82
C LEU A 242 -3.07 -15.57 -21.07
N ASP A 243 -3.49 -14.30 -21.01
CA ASP A 243 -4.73 -13.85 -20.39
C ASP A 243 -5.35 -12.67 -21.17
N SER A 244 -6.20 -13.02 -22.15
CA SER A 244 -7.01 -12.13 -23.02
C SER A 244 -7.93 -11.10 -22.32
N SER A 245 -7.74 -10.89 -21.01
CA SER A 245 -8.31 -9.81 -20.21
C SER A 245 -7.36 -8.61 -20.09
N GLU A 246 -6.05 -8.83 -20.17
CA GLU A 246 -4.97 -7.88 -19.85
C GLU A 246 -3.92 -7.83 -20.96
N TRP A 247 -3.27 -6.67 -21.16
CA TRP A 247 -2.27 -6.50 -22.23
C TRP A 247 -1.19 -5.43 -21.91
N ASP A 248 -1.55 -4.38 -21.17
CA ASP A 248 -0.63 -3.37 -20.62
C ASP A 248 -0.33 -3.69 -19.13
N ASP A 249 0.87 -3.31 -18.66
CA ASP A 249 1.40 -3.39 -17.27
C ASP A 249 2.19 -2.10 -17.05
N ASN A 250 1.51 -1.02 -16.67
CA ASN A 250 2.09 0.33 -16.76
C ASN A 250 3.10 0.65 -15.63
N ASP A 251 2.95 0.09 -14.43
CA ASP A 251 3.92 0.25 -13.32
C ASP A 251 5.02 -0.82 -13.29
N GLY A 252 4.71 -2.06 -13.69
CA GLY A 252 5.60 -3.22 -13.66
C GLY A 252 5.50 -4.13 -12.43
N ASP A 253 4.39 -4.11 -11.68
CA ASP A 253 4.07 -5.02 -10.56
C ASP A 253 3.82 -6.45 -11.05
N GLY A 254 3.10 -6.59 -12.17
CA GLY A 254 2.62 -7.87 -12.70
C GLY A 254 1.13 -8.14 -12.43
N VAL A 255 0.33 -7.09 -12.20
CA VAL A 255 -1.11 -7.02 -12.44
C VAL A 255 -1.32 -6.15 -13.69
N GLY A 256 -2.40 -6.37 -14.45
CA GLY A 256 -2.67 -5.61 -15.69
C GLY A 256 -3.69 -4.49 -15.52
N ASP A 257 -3.56 -3.47 -16.39
CA ASP A 257 -4.31 -2.20 -16.36
C ASP A 257 -5.87 -2.33 -16.44
N ASN A 258 -6.46 -3.53 -16.64
CA ASN A 258 -7.92 -3.73 -16.53
C ASN A 258 -8.36 -4.41 -15.21
N ALA A 259 -7.40 -4.89 -14.42
CA ALA A 259 -7.61 -5.59 -13.15
C ALA A 259 -6.96 -4.91 -11.93
N ASP A 260 -5.99 -4.01 -12.13
CA ASP A 260 -5.50 -3.13 -11.07
C ASP A 260 -6.52 -2.01 -10.74
N LEU A 261 -6.12 -1.16 -9.80
CA LEU A 261 -6.86 -0.01 -9.27
C LEU A 261 -5.92 1.19 -9.01
N ASP A 262 -4.64 1.11 -9.34
CA ASP A 262 -3.58 2.13 -9.16
C ASP A 262 -2.57 1.94 -10.31
N ASP A 263 -3.02 2.16 -11.56
CA ASP A 263 -2.32 1.86 -12.83
C ASP A 263 -0.85 2.37 -12.95
N ASP A 264 -0.38 3.28 -12.07
CA ASP A 264 1.02 3.76 -12.04
C ASP A 264 1.75 3.67 -10.68
N ASN A 265 1.07 3.19 -9.63
CA ASN A 265 1.59 2.91 -8.30
C ASN A 265 2.18 4.15 -7.58
N ASP A 266 1.61 5.34 -7.80
CA ASP A 266 1.92 6.55 -7.02
C ASP A 266 1.15 6.65 -5.70
N GLY A 267 0.06 5.88 -5.55
CA GLY A 267 -0.68 5.67 -4.31
C GLY A 267 -2.09 6.28 -4.28
N TRP A 268 -2.62 6.66 -5.44
CA TRP A 268 -4.01 7.09 -5.67
C TRP A 268 -4.69 6.10 -6.60
N SER A 269 -6.00 5.85 -6.42
CA SER A 269 -6.69 4.95 -7.35
C SER A 269 -7.08 5.65 -8.65
N ASP A 270 -7.07 4.95 -9.78
CA ASP A 270 -7.57 5.48 -11.07
C ASP A 270 -9.02 5.98 -10.98
N THR A 271 -9.80 5.47 -10.03
CA THR A 271 -11.14 5.98 -9.71
C THR A 271 -11.10 7.35 -9.04
N ASP A 272 -10.21 7.56 -8.07
CA ASP A 272 -10.03 8.85 -7.39
C ASP A 272 -9.41 9.85 -8.38
N GLU A 273 -8.36 9.45 -9.09
CA GLU A 273 -7.69 10.23 -10.12
C GLU A 273 -8.61 10.66 -11.27
N ALA A 274 -9.54 9.81 -11.72
CA ALA A 274 -10.53 10.18 -12.73
C ALA A 274 -11.47 11.31 -12.28
N ASP A 275 -11.77 11.39 -10.98
CA ASP A 275 -12.53 12.48 -10.37
C ASP A 275 -11.63 13.72 -10.08
N CYS A 276 -10.36 13.49 -9.68
CA CYS A 276 -9.27 14.47 -9.54
C CYS A 276 -8.77 15.06 -10.90
N GLN A 277 -9.14 14.44 -12.03
CA GLN A 277 -8.76 14.83 -13.40
C GLN A 277 -7.24 14.86 -13.66
N THR A 278 -6.54 13.91 -13.03
CA THR A 278 -5.14 13.56 -13.27
C THR A 278 -5.05 12.47 -14.37
N ASP A 279 -3.96 11.70 -14.46
CA ASP A 279 -3.63 10.86 -15.64
C ASP A 279 -3.05 9.51 -15.15
N PRO A 280 -3.88 8.47 -14.89
CA PRO A 280 -3.49 7.28 -14.12
C PRO A 280 -2.39 6.38 -14.69
N TYR A 281 -1.88 6.73 -15.87
CA TYR A 281 -0.79 6.02 -16.52
C TYR A 281 0.55 6.74 -16.31
N SER A 282 0.71 7.53 -15.25
CA SER A 282 1.83 8.48 -15.09
C SER A 282 2.03 8.97 -13.64
N SER A 283 2.85 8.25 -12.86
CA SER A 283 3.27 8.52 -11.46
C SER A 283 4.07 9.82 -11.19
N PHE A 284 3.92 10.77 -12.10
CA PHE A 284 4.24 12.19 -11.97
C PHE A 284 2.97 13.06 -11.92
N SER A 285 1.78 12.46 -11.90
CA SER A 285 0.48 13.12 -12.02
C SER A 285 -0.33 13.14 -10.73
N ILE A 286 0.16 12.54 -9.63
CA ILE A 286 -0.29 12.67 -8.23
C ILE A 286 -1.24 13.87 -8.04
N PRO A 287 -2.50 13.65 -7.64
CA PRO A 287 -3.43 14.71 -7.25
C PRO A 287 -2.83 15.69 -6.21
N ASP A 288 -3.24 16.96 -6.30
CA ASP A 288 -3.02 17.91 -5.21
C ASP A 288 -3.94 17.49 -4.03
N ASP A 289 -3.34 17.27 -2.86
CA ASP A 289 -3.93 16.89 -1.56
C ASP A 289 -3.20 17.69 -0.48
N PHE A 290 -3.86 18.72 0.04
CA PHE A 290 -3.21 19.75 0.86
C PHE A 290 -3.21 19.44 2.37
N ASP A 291 -4.24 18.79 2.92
CA ASP A 291 -4.31 18.38 4.34
C ASP A 291 -3.65 17.00 4.61
N GLY A 292 -3.69 16.06 3.65
CA GLY A 292 -3.14 14.71 3.74
C GLY A 292 -4.12 13.60 4.18
N ASP A 293 -5.43 13.78 4.01
CA ASP A 293 -6.50 12.81 4.28
C ASP A 293 -6.59 11.67 3.24
N HIS A 294 -6.05 11.87 2.03
CA HIS A 294 -6.30 11.11 0.79
C HIS A 294 -7.66 11.39 0.10
N ILE A 295 -8.14 12.62 0.19
CA ILE A 295 -9.08 13.21 -0.77
C ILE A 295 -8.35 14.39 -1.42
N CYS A 296 -8.48 14.57 -2.74
CA CYS A 296 -7.77 15.64 -3.45
C CYS A 296 -8.57 16.97 -3.41
N ASP A 297 -7.86 18.11 -3.42
CA ASP A 297 -8.35 19.52 -3.41
C ASP A 297 -9.45 19.83 -4.47
N ARG A 298 -9.67 18.89 -5.39
CA ARG A 298 -10.63 19.00 -6.47
C ARG A 298 -12.03 18.47 -6.10
N VAL A 299 -12.11 17.51 -5.18
CA VAL A 299 -13.35 16.82 -4.79
C VAL A 299 -13.56 16.75 -3.28
N ASP A 300 -12.59 17.21 -2.49
CA ASP A 300 -12.85 17.64 -1.12
C ASP A 300 -13.79 18.88 -1.09
N SER A 301 -13.98 19.38 0.11
CA SER A 301 -14.80 20.51 0.49
C SER A 301 -14.28 21.21 1.74
N ASP A 302 -13.13 20.80 2.30
CA ASP A 302 -12.46 21.32 3.51
C ASP A 302 -10.93 21.22 3.26
N ASP A 303 -10.46 21.78 2.12
CA ASP A 303 -9.13 21.57 1.47
C ASP A 303 -7.90 21.56 2.40
N ASP A 304 -7.95 22.17 3.59
CA ASP A 304 -6.83 22.18 4.57
C ASP A 304 -7.13 21.56 5.95
N GLY A 305 -8.31 20.99 6.14
CA GLY A 305 -8.68 20.22 7.33
C GLY A 305 -8.91 21.05 8.60
N ASP A 306 -9.12 22.37 8.48
CA ASP A 306 -9.59 23.25 9.55
C ASP A 306 -10.93 22.77 10.17
N GLY A 307 -11.87 22.35 9.32
CA GLY A 307 -13.25 22.05 9.67
C GLY A 307 -14.27 23.05 9.11
N THR A 308 -13.92 23.80 8.06
CA THR A 308 -14.71 24.91 7.50
C THR A 308 -14.83 24.75 5.98
N ASP A 309 -16.04 24.48 5.46
CA ASP A 309 -16.15 24.16 4.03
C ASP A 309 -15.57 25.30 3.14
N ASP A 310 -14.76 25.04 2.11
CA ASP A 310 -14.12 26.06 1.23
C ASP A 310 -15.08 26.94 0.39
N VAL A 311 -16.38 26.63 0.46
CA VAL A 311 -17.47 27.50 -0.02
C VAL A 311 -17.88 28.59 0.99
N TYR A 312 -17.32 28.54 2.19
CA TYR A 312 -17.47 29.49 3.30
C TYR A 312 -16.12 30.02 3.80
N ASP A 313 -15.06 29.22 3.68
CA ASP A 313 -13.69 29.64 3.94
C ASP A 313 -13.20 30.72 2.94
N MET A 314 -12.26 31.54 3.37
CA MET A 314 -11.61 32.56 2.54
C MET A 314 -10.10 32.37 2.35
N PHE A 315 -9.48 31.43 3.06
CA PHE A 315 -8.13 30.92 2.80
C PHE A 315 -8.09 29.37 2.83
N PRO A 316 -8.75 28.64 1.88
CA PRO A 316 -8.76 27.16 1.82
C PRO A 316 -7.41 26.39 1.75
N PHE A 317 -6.29 27.08 1.93
CA PHE A 317 -4.93 26.50 1.89
C PHE A 317 -4.07 27.10 3.03
N ASP A 318 -4.68 27.44 4.16
CA ASP A 318 -4.02 27.83 5.42
C ASP A 318 -4.95 27.58 6.62
N ALA A 319 -4.91 26.35 7.15
CA ALA A 319 -5.67 25.84 8.31
C ALA A 319 -5.38 26.55 9.66
N THR A 320 -5.00 27.82 9.61
CA THR A 320 -5.00 28.76 10.71
C THR A 320 -5.88 29.99 10.48
N GLU A 321 -6.47 30.16 9.28
CA GLU A 321 -7.28 31.33 8.89
C GLU A 321 -8.50 30.95 8.03
N TRP A 322 -9.72 31.22 8.50
CA TRP A 322 -10.97 30.93 7.77
C TRP A 322 -11.86 32.14 7.49
N GLU A 323 -11.65 33.25 8.23
CA GLU A 323 -12.36 34.52 8.13
C GLU A 323 -11.35 35.65 7.85
N ASP A 324 -11.73 36.57 6.96
CA ASP A 324 -11.09 37.87 6.68
C ASP A 324 -12.26 38.87 6.52
N TYR A 325 -12.33 39.86 7.41
CA TYR A 325 -13.54 40.65 7.62
C TYR A 325 -13.50 42.05 6.97
N ASP A 326 -12.31 42.63 6.78
CA ASP A 326 -12.10 43.91 6.07
C ASP A 326 -11.86 43.73 4.55
N PHE A 327 -11.43 42.53 4.15
CA PHE A 327 -11.02 42.11 2.80
C PHE A 327 -9.63 42.64 2.34
N ASP A 328 -8.66 42.80 3.26
CA ASP A 328 -7.22 43.02 2.98
C ASP A 328 -6.56 41.79 2.33
N GLY A 329 -6.90 40.59 2.84
CA GLY A 329 -6.24 39.33 2.51
C GLY A 329 -5.22 38.83 3.54
N ILE A 330 -5.36 39.23 4.81
CA ILE A 330 -4.82 38.58 6.00
C ILE A 330 -6.02 38.05 6.80
N GLY A 331 -5.91 36.85 7.38
CA GLY A 331 -7.00 36.27 8.19
C GLY A 331 -7.03 36.77 9.63
N ASN A 332 -8.21 36.75 10.24
CA ASN A 332 -8.51 37.29 11.57
C ASN A 332 -7.69 36.68 12.74
N ASN A 333 -6.99 35.54 12.58
CA ASN A 333 -6.09 35.01 13.62
C ASN A 333 -4.63 35.51 13.48
N ALA A 334 -4.27 36.09 12.33
CA ALA A 334 -2.96 36.66 12.03
C ALA A 334 -2.96 38.19 11.90
N ASP A 335 -4.10 38.82 11.64
CA ASP A 335 -4.25 40.27 11.69
C ASP A 335 -4.32 40.80 13.15
N THR A 336 -4.50 42.10 13.27
CA THR A 336 -4.42 42.92 14.49
C THR A 336 -5.27 44.21 14.40
N ASP A 337 -6.13 44.33 13.40
CA ASP A 337 -7.01 45.49 13.10
C ASP A 337 -8.18 44.95 12.22
N ASP A 338 -8.87 43.90 12.72
CA ASP A 338 -9.83 43.01 12.01
C ASP A 338 -10.93 43.70 11.14
N ASP A 339 -11.08 45.03 11.20
CA ASP A 339 -12.05 45.79 10.40
C ASP A 339 -11.54 47.13 9.76
N ASP A 340 -10.23 47.42 9.77
CA ASP A 340 -9.60 48.66 9.24
C ASP A 340 -10.19 49.99 9.79
N ASP A 341 -10.73 50.01 11.02
CA ASP A 341 -11.08 51.25 11.73
C ASP A 341 -9.88 51.94 12.43
N THR A 342 -8.73 51.27 12.43
CA THR A 342 -7.37 51.70 12.84
C THR A 342 -7.03 51.59 14.33
N TRP A 343 -7.81 50.77 15.04
CA TRP A 343 -7.60 50.30 16.41
C TRP A 343 -7.39 48.79 16.43
N SER A 344 -6.64 48.27 17.41
CA SER A 344 -6.38 46.83 17.47
C SER A 344 -7.40 46.07 18.32
N ASP A 345 -7.75 44.87 17.88
CA ASP A 345 -8.49 43.83 18.62
C ASP A 345 -7.82 43.43 19.96
N LEU A 346 -6.56 43.82 20.20
CA LEU A 346 -5.94 43.75 21.53
C LEU A 346 -6.35 44.92 22.45
N ASP A 347 -6.53 46.12 21.92
CA ASP A 347 -6.87 47.33 22.68
C ASP A 347 -8.40 47.45 22.88
N GLU A 348 -9.17 47.25 21.82
CA GLU A 348 -10.62 47.46 21.74
C GLU A 348 -11.46 46.70 22.80
N PRO A 349 -11.25 45.40 23.08
CA PRO A 349 -11.99 44.71 24.14
C PRO A 349 -11.73 45.26 25.55
N ASN A 350 -10.66 46.06 25.73
CA ASN A 350 -10.41 46.82 26.96
C ASN A 350 -11.10 48.19 26.94
N CYS A 351 -11.23 48.83 25.77
CA CYS A 351 -12.02 50.03 25.54
C CYS A 351 -13.54 49.77 25.61
N GLY A 352 -13.96 48.52 25.41
CA GLY A 352 -15.36 48.08 25.49
C GLY A 352 -16.10 48.10 24.15
N THR A 353 -15.36 48.03 23.04
CA THR A 353 -15.83 48.03 21.66
C THR A 353 -15.77 46.61 21.06
N ASP A 354 -16.07 46.44 19.77
CA ASP A 354 -16.35 45.16 19.12
C ASP A 354 -15.54 45.09 17.81
N PRO A 355 -14.40 44.37 17.75
CA PRO A 355 -13.43 44.42 16.63
C PRO A 355 -13.88 43.84 15.28
N LEU A 356 -15.19 43.69 15.10
CA LEU A 356 -15.84 43.18 13.90
C LEU A 356 -16.99 44.13 13.51
N ASP A 357 -16.87 45.42 13.78
CA ASP A 357 -17.81 46.48 13.37
C ASP A 357 -17.08 47.83 13.24
N THR A 358 -16.62 48.11 12.00
CA THR A 358 -16.13 49.38 11.42
C THR A 358 -16.81 50.70 11.84
N SER A 359 -17.90 50.63 12.61
CA SER A 359 -18.63 51.75 13.17
C SER A 359 -18.57 51.81 14.71
N SER A 360 -17.68 51.02 15.33
CA SER A 360 -17.57 50.79 16.77
C SER A 360 -16.27 51.29 17.43
N PHE A 361 -15.36 51.98 16.72
CA PHE A 361 -14.14 52.60 17.29
C PHE A 361 -14.24 53.11 18.74
N PRO A 362 -13.19 52.91 19.55
CA PRO A 362 -13.05 53.52 20.87
C PRO A 362 -13.26 55.04 20.90
N ALA A 363 -13.74 55.51 22.04
CA ALA A 363 -13.66 56.93 22.38
C ALA A 363 -12.23 57.26 22.79
N ASP A 364 -11.65 58.26 22.12
CA ASP A 364 -10.32 58.84 22.31
C ASP A 364 -10.51 60.36 22.10
N PHE A 365 -10.64 61.10 23.20
CA PHE A 365 -11.06 62.50 23.15
C PHE A 365 -9.97 63.46 22.66
N ASP A 366 -8.69 63.19 22.94
CA ASP A 366 -7.56 64.07 22.57
C ASP A 366 -6.79 63.63 21.30
N GLY A 367 -6.86 62.34 20.92
CA GLY A 367 -6.20 61.74 19.76
C GLY A 367 -4.81 61.12 20.02
N ASP A 368 -4.47 60.80 21.27
CA ASP A 368 -3.21 60.14 21.70
C ASP A 368 -3.12 58.66 21.26
N ARG A 369 -4.27 57.98 21.06
CA ARG A 369 -4.45 56.53 20.89
C ARG A 369 -4.42 55.70 22.19
N ILE A 370 -4.80 56.30 23.31
CA ILE A 370 -5.33 55.59 24.47
C ILE A 370 -6.80 56.00 24.57
N CYS A 371 -7.70 55.05 24.81
CA CYS A 371 -9.12 55.32 24.85
C CYS A 371 -9.56 55.76 26.26
N ASP A 372 -10.55 56.67 26.36
CA ASP A 372 -11.05 57.26 27.62
C ASP A 372 -11.29 56.23 28.77
N PRO A 373 -11.77 54.99 28.51
CA PRO A 373 -11.97 53.99 29.57
C PRO A 373 -10.69 53.40 30.20
N ILE A 374 -9.53 53.61 29.57
CA ILE A 374 -8.21 53.08 29.95
C ILE A 374 -7.22 54.21 30.28
N ASP A 375 -7.38 55.39 29.68
CA ASP A 375 -6.59 56.55 30.05
C ASP A 375 -6.95 57.06 31.47
N ASN A 376 -6.31 58.16 31.82
CA ASN A 376 -6.19 58.72 33.15
C ASN A 376 -5.85 60.21 33.10
N ASP A 377 -5.98 60.85 31.93
CA ASP A 377 -5.71 62.26 31.62
C ASP A 377 -6.48 62.57 30.31
N ASP A 378 -7.79 62.25 30.26
CA ASP A 378 -8.65 62.12 29.05
C ASP A 378 -8.60 63.29 28.03
N ASP A 379 -8.10 64.47 28.39
CA ASP A 379 -7.91 65.62 27.49
C ASP A 379 -6.47 66.17 27.41
N ASN A 380 -5.51 65.46 28.01
CA ASN A 380 -4.09 65.74 28.12
C ASN A 380 -3.73 67.12 28.75
N ASP A 381 -4.59 67.68 29.62
CA ASP A 381 -4.30 68.88 30.43
C ASP A 381 -3.08 68.72 31.37
N MET A 382 -2.79 67.47 31.81
CA MET A 382 -1.90 67.08 32.91
C MET A 382 -2.56 67.02 34.31
N VAL A 383 -3.90 67.03 34.38
CA VAL A 383 -4.68 66.76 35.60
C VAL A 383 -5.55 65.52 35.39
N LEU A 384 -5.09 64.42 36.00
CA LEU A 384 -5.77 63.14 35.92
C LEU A 384 -7.24 63.23 36.34
N ASP A 385 -8.16 62.73 35.52
CA ASP A 385 -9.63 62.76 35.65
C ASP A 385 -10.18 62.42 37.04
N ILE A 386 -9.55 61.49 37.76
CA ILE A 386 -9.89 61.19 39.17
C ILE A 386 -9.73 62.38 40.14
N ASN A 387 -9.05 63.44 39.72
CA ASN A 387 -8.88 64.71 40.44
C ASN A 387 -9.47 65.90 39.68
N ASP A 388 -9.98 65.68 38.46
CA ASP A 388 -10.55 66.73 37.63
C ASP A 388 -12.08 66.81 37.77
N ALA A 389 -12.63 67.99 37.49
CA ALA A 389 -14.07 68.23 37.44
C ALA A 389 -14.62 68.15 36.00
N PHE A 390 -13.78 68.38 34.99
CA PHE A 390 -14.12 68.43 33.57
C PHE A 390 -13.09 67.66 32.71
N PRO A 391 -12.97 66.31 32.82
CA PRO A 391 -12.05 65.48 32.01
C PRO A 391 -12.10 65.58 30.47
N PHE A 392 -12.95 66.43 29.91
CA PHE A 392 -13.18 66.58 28.48
C PHE A 392 -13.25 68.07 28.09
N ASP A 393 -12.49 68.93 28.79
CA ASP A 393 -12.30 70.35 28.46
C ASP A 393 -10.90 70.82 28.94
N PRO A 394 -9.85 70.73 28.10
CA PRO A 394 -8.45 71.03 28.47
C PRO A 394 -8.17 72.54 28.56
N SER A 395 -9.18 73.30 28.99
CA SER A 395 -9.09 74.67 29.46
C SER A 395 -9.53 74.82 30.92
N GLU A 396 -10.13 73.79 31.52
CA GLU A 396 -10.69 73.77 32.86
C GLU A 396 -10.25 72.54 33.65
N THR A 397 -10.09 72.67 34.97
CA THR A 397 -9.75 71.55 35.86
C THR A 397 -10.61 71.47 37.14
N LYS A 398 -11.54 72.41 37.35
CA LYS A 398 -12.22 72.60 38.65
C LYS A 398 -13.63 73.16 38.58
N ASP A 399 -14.42 72.68 39.52
CA ASP A 399 -15.77 73.09 39.89
C ASP A 399 -15.72 73.37 41.41
N THR A 400 -15.45 74.63 41.81
CA THR A 400 -15.14 74.96 43.21
C THR A 400 -16.37 74.93 44.13
N ASP A 401 -17.58 75.22 43.62
CA ASP A 401 -18.85 75.15 44.34
C ASP A 401 -19.62 73.82 44.13
N GLY A 402 -19.48 73.20 42.95
CA GLY A 402 -20.21 72.00 42.52
C GLY A 402 -21.45 72.27 41.67
N ASP A 403 -21.54 73.42 40.98
CA ASP A 403 -22.62 73.76 40.05
C ASP A 403 -22.54 72.97 38.72
N GLY A 404 -21.33 72.64 38.27
CA GLY A 404 -21.07 72.10 36.93
C GLY A 404 -20.68 73.16 35.88
N LYS A 405 -20.12 74.29 36.32
CA LYS A 405 -19.36 75.26 35.51
C LYS A 405 -17.94 75.37 36.07
N GLY A 406 -17.00 75.69 35.20
CA GLY A 406 -15.59 75.80 35.57
C GLY A 406 -15.18 77.13 36.22
N ASP A 407 -14.18 77.10 37.12
CA ASP A 407 -13.46 78.29 37.65
C ASP A 407 -13.01 79.29 36.55
N ASN A 408 -12.90 78.88 35.27
CA ASN A 408 -12.52 79.71 34.13
C ASN A 408 -13.70 80.45 33.46
N SER A 409 -14.93 79.99 33.71
CA SER A 409 -16.15 80.34 32.99
C SER A 409 -17.28 80.81 33.90
N ASP A 410 -17.25 80.47 35.18
CA ASP A 410 -18.07 81.14 36.17
C ASP A 410 -17.58 82.55 36.48
N ASN A 411 -18.33 83.22 37.35
CA ASN A 411 -18.10 84.57 37.80
C ASN A 411 -18.44 84.71 39.31
N ASP A 412 -18.66 83.61 40.05
CA ASP A 412 -19.13 83.51 41.45
C ASP A 412 -18.66 82.12 41.98
N ASP A 413 -17.35 81.81 41.86
CA ASP A 413 -16.76 80.45 41.90
C ASP A 413 -17.03 79.64 43.19
N ASP A 414 -17.62 80.24 44.24
CA ASP A 414 -17.94 79.58 45.52
C ASP A 414 -19.43 79.65 45.95
N ASP A 415 -20.32 80.22 45.11
CA ASP A 415 -21.76 80.43 45.32
C ASP A 415 -22.15 81.15 46.63
N ASP A 416 -21.27 82.02 47.17
CA ASP A 416 -21.63 82.92 48.29
C ASP A 416 -22.43 84.18 47.86
N ASN A 417 -22.65 84.32 46.55
CA ASN A 417 -23.42 85.35 45.84
C ASN A 417 -22.70 86.70 45.69
N TRP A 418 -21.37 86.70 45.76
CA TRP A 418 -20.50 87.83 45.44
C TRP A 418 -19.59 87.49 44.27
N PRO A 419 -19.80 88.09 43.08
CA PRO A 419 -19.00 87.75 41.92
C PRO A 419 -17.49 87.98 42.12
N ASP A 420 -16.62 87.11 41.60
CA ASP A 420 -15.14 87.18 41.80
C ASP A 420 -14.57 88.54 41.41
N ASN A 421 -15.13 89.13 40.34
CA ASN A 421 -14.72 90.46 39.86
C ASN A 421 -15.06 91.59 40.85
N ILE A 422 -15.94 91.34 41.82
CA ILE A 422 -16.32 92.23 42.93
C ILE A 422 -15.52 91.85 44.18
N GLU A 423 -15.41 90.56 44.52
CA GLU A 423 -14.53 90.02 45.56
C GLU A 423 -13.09 90.58 45.46
N VAL A 424 -12.47 90.47 44.28
CA VAL A 424 -11.11 90.99 44.00
C VAL A 424 -11.02 92.52 44.14
N LEU A 425 -12.13 93.24 44.03
CA LEU A 425 -12.25 94.68 44.29
C LEU A 425 -12.44 94.99 45.78
N CYS A 426 -13.22 94.17 46.49
CA CYS A 426 -13.50 94.26 47.93
C CYS A 426 -12.36 93.71 48.82
N LEU A 427 -11.37 93.05 48.20
CA LEU A 427 -10.16 92.45 48.82
C LEU A 427 -10.42 91.16 49.62
N THR A 428 -11.37 90.37 49.16
CA THR A 428 -11.78 89.06 49.69
C THR A 428 -11.16 87.91 48.86
N GLU A 429 -11.67 86.67 48.95
CA GLU A 429 -10.99 85.46 48.40
C GLU A 429 -12.00 84.61 47.60
N PRO A 430 -12.09 84.75 46.25
CA PRO A 430 -13.18 84.18 45.42
C PRO A 430 -13.37 82.66 45.39
N LEU A 431 -12.62 81.89 46.18
CA LEU A 431 -12.64 80.42 46.18
C LEU A 431 -12.91 79.91 47.61
N SER A 432 -13.74 80.66 48.35
CA SER A 432 -13.88 80.57 49.80
C SER A 432 -15.17 81.26 50.26
N SER A 433 -16.30 80.53 50.18
CA SER A 433 -17.67 80.96 50.54
C SER A 433 -17.92 81.30 52.03
N THR A 434 -16.85 81.67 52.73
CA THR A 434 -16.79 82.23 54.07
C THR A 434 -16.06 83.58 54.11
N SER A 435 -15.68 84.12 52.93
CA SER A 435 -14.85 85.30 52.74
C SER A 435 -15.66 86.56 52.44
N VAL A 436 -16.98 86.46 52.16
CA VAL A 436 -17.96 87.54 51.90
C VAL A 436 -17.49 88.98 52.20
N PRO A 437 -17.63 89.92 51.24
CA PRO A 437 -17.38 91.33 51.49
C PRO A 437 -18.21 91.89 52.64
N LEU A 438 -17.66 92.93 53.27
CA LEU A 438 -18.43 93.75 54.20
C LEU A 438 -19.37 94.65 53.38
N ASP A 439 -20.67 94.46 53.59
CA ASP A 439 -21.78 95.26 53.10
C ASP A 439 -22.59 95.68 54.34
N THR A 440 -22.48 96.96 54.71
CA THR A 440 -23.03 97.49 55.96
C THR A 440 -24.52 97.86 55.88
N ASP A 441 -25.04 98.26 54.71
CA ASP A 441 -26.44 98.67 54.53
C ASP A 441 -27.34 97.57 53.91
N GLY A 442 -26.77 96.66 53.11
CA GLY A 442 -27.44 95.55 52.42
C GLY A 442 -27.86 95.82 50.97
N ASP A 443 -27.24 96.79 50.28
CA ASP A 443 -27.48 97.17 48.88
C ASP A 443 -26.92 96.17 47.85
N GLY A 444 -25.85 95.44 48.19
CA GLY A 444 -25.06 94.64 47.24
C GLY A 444 -23.81 95.35 46.69
N SER A 445 -23.41 96.45 47.33
CA SER A 445 -22.10 97.08 47.23
C SER A 445 -21.32 96.80 48.52
N CYS A 446 -19.98 96.74 48.46
CA CYS A 446 -19.17 96.57 49.68
C CYS A 446 -18.60 97.91 50.18
N ASP A 447 -18.37 98.03 51.50
CA ASP A 447 -17.81 99.20 52.24
C ASP A 447 -16.46 99.75 51.69
N VAL A 448 -15.88 99.08 50.68
CA VAL A 448 -14.60 99.45 50.03
C VAL A 448 -14.81 100.14 48.68
N ILE A 449 -15.99 99.94 48.04
CA ILE A 449 -16.32 100.45 46.71
C ILE A 449 -17.64 101.25 46.66
N ASP A 450 -18.45 101.19 47.70
CA ASP A 450 -19.55 102.12 47.91
C ASP A 450 -19.05 103.54 48.23
N ALA A 451 -19.99 104.47 48.45
CA ALA A 451 -19.74 105.87 48.74
C ALA A 451 -20.79 106.49 49.70
N ASP A 452 -21.59 105.66 50.38
CA ASP A 452 -22.61 106.02 51.38
C ASP A 452 -22.87 104.80 52.30
N ASP A 453 -21.81 104.26 52.95
CA ASP A 453 -21.76 102.92 53.60
C ASP A 453 -22.90 102.62 54.62
N ASP A 454 -23.65 103.62 55.11
CA ASP A 454 -24.82 103.45 55.99
C ASP A 454 -26.15 104.05 55.46
N ASN A 455 -26.11 104.63 54.25
CA ASN A 455 -27.25 105.12 53.45
C ASN A 455 -28.11 106.22 54.14
N ASP A 456 -27.46 107.16 54.84
CA ASP A 456 -28.08 108.33 55.51
C ASP A 456 -28.43 109.51 54.57
N GLU A 457 -27.97 109.46 53.30
CA GLU A 457 -27.88 110.55 52.30
C GLU A 457 -26.61 111.45 52.43
N VAL A 458 -25.60 111.06 53.22
CA VAL A 458 -24.34 111.82 53.47
C VAL A 458 -23.06 110.99 53.27
N GLY A 459 -22.88 110.46 52.05
CA GLY A 459 -21.66 109.75 51.62
C GLY A 459 -20.30 110.10 52.28
N ASP A 460 -19.64 109.04 52.77
CA ASP A 460 -18.49 108.90 53.70
C ASP A 460 -17.37 109.94 53.60
N LEU A 461 -17.08 110.44 52.39
CA LEU A 461 -16.12 111.53 52.20
C LEU A 461 -16.53 112.85 52.89
N ASN A 462 -17.79 112.96 53.32
CA ASN A 462 -18.33 114.10 54.06
C ASN A 462 -18.81 113.72 55.47
N ASP A 463 -18.97 112.43 55.74
CA ASP A 463 -19.35 111.91 57.05
C ASP A 463 -18.15 111.88 58.03
N VAL A 464 -18.46 111.68 59.31
CA VAL A 464 -17.49 111.50 60.41
C VAL A 464 -17.64 110.12 61.07
N PHE A 465 -18.77 109.45 60.87
CA PHE A 465 -19.12 108.13 61.37
C PHE A 465 -19.88 107.31 60.28
N PRO A 466 -19.27 106.98 59.11
CA PRO A 466 -19.98 106.37 57.96
C PRO A 466 -20.68 105.02 58.16
N LEU A 467 -20.72 104.48 59.38
CA LEU A 467 -21.30 103.18 59.73
C LEU A 467 -22.34 103.33 60.87
N ASP A 468 -22.93 104.53 61.02
CA ASP A 468 -23.99 104.88 61.97
C ASP A 468 -24.86 106.02 61.38
N SER A 469 -25.86 105.61 60.57
CA SER A 469 -26.85 106.46 59.86
C SER A 469 -27.81 107.24 60.77
N THR A 470 -27.34 107.62 61.94
CA THR A 470 -27.96 108.56 62.87
C THR A 470 -27.06 109.76 63.22
N GLU A 471 -25.77 109.78 62.84
CA GLU A 471 -24.77 110.69 63.42
C GLU A 471 -23.68 111.25 62.45
N TRP A 472 -24.05 111.87 61.34
CA TRP A 472 -23.10 112.42 60.35
C TRP A 472 -22.20 113.63 60.76
N GLU A 473 -22.34 114.20 61.97
CA GLU A 473 -21.73 115.51 62.30
C GLU A 473 -21.10 115.60 63.72
N ASP A 474 -19.76 115.52 63.84
CA ASP A 474 -19.02 116.01 65.03
C ASP A 474 -18.33 117.36 64.74
N ARG A 475 -18.98 118.47 65.13
CA ARG A 475 -18.37 119.82 65.04
C ARG A 475 -17.32 120.10 66.11
N ASN A 476 -17.28 119.32 67.18
CA ASN A 476 -16.59 119.67 68.42
C ASN A 476 -15.24 118.94 68.59
N GLY A 477 -15.10 117.78 67.96
CA GLY A 477 -13.90 116.95 67.91
C GLY A 477 -13.72 116.09 69.15
N ASP A 478 -14.80 115.58 69.74
CA ASP A 478 -14.75 114.64 70.87
C ASP A 478 -15.09 113.19 70.52
N GLY A 479 -15.49 112.91 69.27
CA GLY A 479 -15.76 111.55 68.77
C GLY A 479 -17.13 111.01 69.18
N LEU A 480 -18.09 111.90 69.42
CA LEU A 480 -19.52 111.59 69.59
C LEU A 480 -20.33 112.51 68.68
N GLY A 481 -21.27 111.97 67.90
CA GLY A 481 -22.09 112.78 67.01
C GLY A 481 -23.00 113.78 67.74
N ASP A 482 -23.22 114.95 67.11
CA ASP A 482 -23.95 116.07 67.70
C ASP A 482 -25.48 115.85 67.80
N ASN A 483 -26.08 114.87 67.09
CA ASN A 483 -27.53 114.66 67.11
C ASN A 483 -28.00 114.11 68.47
N ALA A 484 -27.29 113.10 69.01
CA ALA A 484 -27.51 112.57 70.35
C ALA A 484 -26.75 113.35 71.43
N ASN A 485 -25.63 114.02 71.10
CA ASN A 485 -24.75 114.70 72.07
C ASN A 485 -24.64 116.22 71.83
N PRO A 486 -25.76 116.99 71.86
CA PRO A 486 -25.78 118.37 71.38
C PRO A 486 -24.86 119.33 72.13
N LEU A 487 -24.02 120.04 71.35
CA LEU A 487 -23.03 121.05 71.75
C LEU A 487 -23.35 121.85 73.03
N SER A 488 -22.37 121.92 73.93
CA SER A 488 -22.50 122.75 75.14
C SER A 488 -22.35 124.26 74.86
N VAL A 489 -22.81 125.08 75.81
CA VAL A 489 -22.65 126.54 75.79
C VAL A 489 -21.17 126.97 75.73
N VAL A 490 -20.24 126.14 76.20
CA VAL A 490 -18.79 126.41 76.09
C VAL A 490 -18.30 126.19 74.66
N ASP A 491 -18.85 125.21 73.96
CA ASP A 491 -18.37 124.75 72.66
C ASP A 491 -18.92 125.62 71.54
N HIS A 492 -20.17 126.09 71.67
CA HIS A 492 -20.67 127.24 70.90
C HIS A 492 -19.80 128.50 71.05
N MET A 493 -19.11 128.72 72.18
CA MET A 493 -18.15 129.83 72.34
C MET A 493 -16.78 129.54 71.72
N LYS A 494 -16.34 128.27 71.68
CA LYS A 494 -15.11 127.84 70.97
C LYS A 494 -15.27 127.95 69.46
N LEU A 495 -16.41 127.51 68.92
CA LEU A 495 -16.71 127.43 67.48
C LEU A 495 -16.88 128.80 66.80
N ASN A 496 -17.30 129.83 67.54
CA ASN A 496 -17.57 131.16 66.99
C ASN A 496 -16.79 132.31 67.67
N PRO A 497 -15.43 132.27 67.70
CA PRO A 497 -14.62 133.25 68.41
C PRO A 497 -14.66 134.65 67.77
N MET A 498 -14.94 134.73 66.46
CA MET A 498 -15.04 136.01 65.76
C MET A 498 -16.27 136.81 66.16
N LEU A 499 -17.39 136.15 66.48
CA LEU A 499 -18.63 136.82 66.90
C LEU A 499 -18.49 137.44 68.30
N THR A 500 -17.85 136.72 69.22
CA THR A 500 -17.58 137.19 70.58
C THR A 500 -16.56 138.34 70.58
N ILE A 501 -15.50 138.26 69.77
CA ILE A 501 -14.50 139.32 69.62
C ILE A 501 -15.09 140.59 68.97
N LEU A 502 -15.96 140.45 67.95
CA LEU A 502 -16.64 141.59 67.32
C LEU A 502 -17.47 142.41 68.32
N SER A 503 -18.17 141.74 69.25
CA SER A 503 -18.99 142.41 70.27
C SER A 503 -18.18 143.29 71.23
N VAL A 504 -16.87 143.00 71.40
CA VAL A 504 -15.94 143.80 72.23
C VAL A 504 -15.29 144.93 71.43
N LEU A 505 -14.91 144.69 70.17
CA LEU A 505 -14.16 145.66 69.36
C LEU A 505 -14.95 146.91 68.97
N VAL A 506 -16.28 146.82 68.83
CA VAL A 506 -17.17 147.97 68.51
C VAL A 506 -17.07 149.11 69.54
N ILE A 507 -16.64 148.81 70.78
CA ILE A 507 -16.47 149.80 71.86
C ILE A 507 -15.20 150.65 71.67
N LEU A 508 -14.19 150.18 70.92
CA LEU A 508 -12.85 150.77 70.88
C LEU A 508 -12.55 151.58 69.61
N THR A 509 -13.28 151.40 68.52
CA THR A 509 -13.00 152.03 67.21
C THR A 509 -13.45 153.49 67.07
N ALA A 510 -13.80 154.16 68.17
CA ALA A 510 -14.34 155.53 68.18
C ALA A 510 -13.28 156.66 68.12
N ILE A 511 -11.97 156.35 68.13
CA ILE A 511 -10.89 157.34 68.20
C ILE A 511 -9.74 156.99 67.24
N GLY A 512 -9.30 157.96 66.43
CA GLY A 512 -7.91 157.98 65.91
C GLY A 512 -7.63 157.34 64.54
N GLY A 513 -8.41 157.63 63.50
CA GLY A 513 -8.06 157.26 62.12
C GLY A 513 -7.16 158.27 61.37
N SER A 514 -6.81 157.91 60.13
CA SER A 514 -6.22 158.73 59.03
C SER A 514 -4.68 158.84 58.88
N VAL A 515 -4.27 159.05 57.61
CA VAL A 515 -2.89 159.21 57.04
C VAL A 515 -2.04 157.92 57.02
N ALA A 516 -1.51 157.33 55.92
CA ALA A 516 -1.49 157.49 54.45
C ALA A 516 -0.08 157.68 53.83
N PHE A 517 0.21 156.96 52.72
CA PHE A 517 1.38 157.10 51.80
C PHE A 517 2.77 156.78 52.41
N THR A 518 3.74 156.09 51.77
CA THR A 518 4.22 156.17 50.37
C THR A 518 4.88 154.87 49.82
N LEU A 519 4.55 154.52 48.56
CA LEU A 519 5.38 153.95 47.47
C LEU A 519 6.56 152.96 47.76
N GLY A 520 6.43 151.73 47.21
CA GLY A 520 7.54 150.79 46.96
C GLY A 520 7.31 149.92 45.70
N ARG A 521 8.29 149.85 44.79
CA ARG A 521 8.26 149.13 43.49
C ARG A 521 8.30 147.58 43.67
N ARG A 522 7.91 146.72 42.71
CA ARG A 522 7.75 146.85 41.22
C ARG A 522 6.66 145.88 40.69
N LYS A 523 6.32 145.92 39.38
CA LYS A 523 5.15 145.25 38.75
C LYS A 523 5.47 144.68 37.35
N GLY A 524 4.82 143.56 36.98
CA GLY A 524 4.72 142.97 35.62
C GLY A 524 4.70 141.44 35.72
N GLN A 525 3.59 140.71 35.47
CA GLN A 525 2.84 140.52 34.21
C GLN A 525 3.66 139.64 33.24
N SER A 526 3.49 138.31 33.15
CA SER A 526 2.30 137.44 32.94
C SER A 526 1.87 137.32 31.47
N ASP A 527 1.12 136.25 31.18
CA ASP A 527 0.39 135.94 29.94
C ASP A 527 1.19 135.10 28.91
N ASP A 528 0.92 133.79 28.88
CA ASP A 528 1.13 132.89 27.73
C ASP A 528 0.06 131.77 27.80
N SER A 529 -0.61 131.43 26.69
CA SER A 529 -1.85 130.64 26.74
C SER A 529 -2.21 129.88 25.44
N TRP A 530 -2.50 128.58 25.57
CA TRP A 530 -3.18 127.71 24.59
C TRP A 530 -4.04 126.74 25.43
N LYS A 531 -5.37 126.61 25.29
CA LYS A 531 -6.28 126.39 24.14
C LYS A 531 -6.37 124.93 23.69
N ASP A 532 -7.49 124.24 23.92
CA ASP A 532 -8.84 124.32 23.27
C ASP A 532 -8.79 123.79 21.81
N ASP A 533 -9.65 122.92 21.25
CA ASP A 533 -10.64 121.93 21.78
C ASP A 533 -11.23 121.07 20.59
N ASP A 534 -12.15 120.13 20.88
CA ASP A 534 -13.28 119.63 20.03
C ASP A 534 -13.16 118.58 18.87
N TYR A 535 -13.53 117.32 19.20
CA TYR A 535 -14.77 116.58 18.79
C TYR A 535 -15.01 115.82 17.42
N ARG A 536 -15.41 114.51 17.55
CA ARG A 536 -16.50 113.71 16.85
C ARG A 536 -16.23 112.49 15.91
N ARG A 537 -16.37 111.28 16.52
CA ARG A 537 -17.33 110.16 16.26
C ARG A 537 -17.48 109.40 14.90
N TYR A 538 -17.30 108.06 15.01
CA TYR A 538 -18.16 106.90 14.61
C TYR A 538 -17.93 106.04 13.33
N SER A 539 -17.91 104.69 13.54
CA SER A 539 -18.13 103.53 12.62
C SER A 539 -17.18 103.32 11.41
N SER A 540 -16.79 102.10 10.99
CA SER A 540 -17.02 100.70 11.48
C SER A 540 -15.99 99.70 10.87
N SER A 541 -15.98 98.44 11.36
CA SER A 541 -15.21 97.23 10.93
C SER A 541 -15.41 96.77 9.46
N PRO A 542 -14.72 95.70 8.92
CA PRO A 542 -13.93 94.63 9.59
C PRO A 542 -12.57 94.15 8.94
N GLU A 543 -11.88 93.21 9.64
CA GLU A 543 -11.05 92.04 9.18
C GLU A 543 -9.78 92.23 8.27
N THR A 544 -8.71 91.40 8.26
CA THR A 544 -8.37 90.09 8.91
C THR A 544 -6.83 89.85 8.98
N ALA A 545 -6.39 88.95 9.89
CA ALA A 545 -5.27 87.97 9.80
C ALA A 545 -3.75 88.37 9.83
N SER A 546 -3.10 88.03 10.96
CA SER A 546 -1.81 87.29 11.19
C SER A 546 -0.43 87.72 10.63
N ASP A 547 0.51 87.86 11.58
CA ASP A 547 2.00 87.82 11.54
C ASP A 547 2.55 86.35 11.53
N TRP A 548 3.85 85.97 11.51
CA TRP A 548 5.19 86.59 11.30
C TRP A 548 6.12 85.56 10.56
N GLN A 549 7.45 85.76 10.49
CA GLN A 549 8.40 84.98 9.64
C GLN A 549 9.69 84.53 10.35
N ASP A 550 10.40 83.55 9.80
CA ASP A 550 11.88 83.44 9.93
C ASP A 550 12.59 82.83 8.68
N THR A 551 13.93 82.80 8.65
CA THR A 551 14.83 82.47 7.51
C THR A 551 16.20 81.90 8.01
N PRO A 552 17.22 81.48 7.20
CA PRO A 552 17.43 81.49 5.74
C PRO A 552 18.09 80.21 5.11
N LEU A 553 18.65 80.34 3.90
CA LEU A 553 19.26 79.37 2.94
C LEU A 553 20.78 79.05 3.20
N PRO A 554 21.52 78.33 2.30
CA PRO A 554 21.45 76.97 1.68
C PRO A 554 22.82 76.23 1.93
N PRO A 555 23.52 75.42 1.05
CA PRO A 555 23.24 74.64 -0.20
C PRO A 555 23.71 73.13 -0.07
N LEU A 556 24.27 72.30 -0.99
CA LEU A 556 24.86 72.39 -2.36
C LEU A 556 25.12 70.99 -3.04
N SER A 557 25.12 70.94 -4.39
CA SER A 557 25.85 70.02 -5.33
C SER A 557 25.42 68.55 -5.62
N THR A 558 25.42 68.24 -6.93
CA THR A 558 25.31 66.92 -7.64
C THR A 558 26.63 66.70 -8.48
N PRO A 559 26.78 65.92 -9.60
CA PRO A 559 25.92 64.93 -10.32
C PRO A 559 26.69 63.66 -10.86
N ILE A 560 26.13 62.98 -11.90
CA ILE A 560 26.72 62.04 -12.92
C ILE A 560 26.52 60.52 -12.63
N SER A 561 26.00 59.65 -13.54
CA SER A 561 25.26 59.84 -14.82
C SER A 561 24.59 58.55 -15.35
N VAL A 562 23.48 58.70 -16.09
CA VAL A 562 22.69 57.73 -16.91
C VAL A 562 23.43 57.47 -18.26
N PRO A 563 23.38 56.30 -19.00
CA PRO A 563 22.13 55.65 -19.49
C PRO A 563 22.04 54.10 -19.74
N GLU A 564 20.82 53.58 -19.58
CA GLU A 564 19.94 52.87 -20.56
C GLU A 564 20.34 51.55 -21.31
N SER A 565 19.29 50.75 -21.57
CA SER A 565 19.14 49.37 -22.15
C SER A 565 19.45 49.23 -23.67
N PRO A 566 19.23 48.10 -24.42
CA PRO A 566 18.60 46.78 -24.09
C PRO A 566 19.23 45.47 -24.70
N GLU A 567 18.54 44.32 -24.50
CA GLU A 567 18.37 43.11 -25.36
C GLU A 567 19.55 42.26 -25.93
N ILE A 568 19.56 40.93 -25.66
CA ILE A 568 20.17 39.83 -26.47
C ILE A 568 19.40 38.48 -26.26
N PRO A 569 19.16 37.64 -27.31
CA PRO A 569 18.56 36.29 -27.20
C PRO A 569 19.53 35.13 -27.70
N PRO A 570 19.17 33.95 -28.31
CA PRO A 570 19.81 32.64 -27.98
C PRO A 570 20.56 31.87 -29.12
N GLU A 571 21.36 30.82 -28.79
CA GLU A 571 21.99 29.75 -29.65
C GLU A 571 22.88 28.82 -28.73
N LEU A 572 23.24 27.52 -28.95
CA LEU A 572 22.71 26.36 -29.72
C LEU A 572 23.44 25.00 -29.33
N SER A 573 22.70 23.87 -29.22
CA SER A 573 23.02 22.40 -29.44
C SER A 573 24.37 21.68 -29.08
N ASP A 574 24.24 20.46 -28.50
CA ASP A 574 25.00 19.19 -28.75
C ASP A 574 26.53 19.04 -28.42
N PRO A 575 27.16 17.81 -28.38
CA PRO A 575 26.68 16.47 -28.83
C PRO A 575 26.95 15.23 -27.91
N GLU A 576 26.39 14.08 -28.35
CA GLU A 576 26.83 12.65 -28.34
C GLU A 576 27.96 12.13 -27.42
N ILE A 577 27.83 10.87 -26.96
CA ILE A 577 28.86 10.06 -26.26
C ILE A 577 29.05 8.70 -26.97
N GLU A 578 30.29 8.28 -27.19
CA GLU A 578 30.65 7.03 -27.88
C GLU A 578 30.80 5.81 -26.94
N VAL A 579 30.49 4.61 -27.45
CA VAL A 579 30.86 3.30 -26.87
C VAL A 579 32.30 2.89 -27.23
N PRO A 580 33.03 2.18 -26.35
CA PRO A 580 34.29 1.53 -26.68
C PRO A 580 34.19 -0.02 -26.74
N GLU A 581 34.78 -0.62 -27.78
CA GLU A 581 35.18 -2.04 -27.79
C GLU A 581 36.47 -2.24 -26.96
N GLU A 582 36.60 -3.38 -26.27
CA GLU A 582 37.88 -4.12 -26.16
C GLU A 582 37.61 -5.64 -26.17
N ALA A 583 38.59 -6.45 -26.59
CA ALA A 583 38.42 -7.88 -26.84
C ALA A 583 39.74 -8.68 -26.71
N TRP A 584 39.64 -10.01 -26.84
CA TRP A 584 40.69 -11.04 -27.05
C TRP A 584 41.30 -11.76 -25.82
N PHE A 585 41.79 -12.98 -26.13
CA PHE A 585 42.62 -13.92 -25.33
C PHE A 585 41.89 -14.79 -24.28
N GLU A 586 42.06 -16.12 -24.25
CA GLU A 586 42.65 -17.05 -25.24
C GLU A 586 42.16 -18.50 -24.99
N ASP A 587 42.05 -19.30 -26.05
CA ASP A 587 41.88 -20.77 -25.93
C ASP A 587 43.26 -21.45 -25.76
N THR A 588 43.43 -22.23 -24.69
CA THR A 588 44.50 -23.22 -24.58
C THR A 588 44.01 -24.44 -23.80
N GLY A 589 44.07 -25.62 -24.42
CA GLY A 589 43.65 -26.89 -23.81
C GLY A 589 44.76 -27.71 -23.14
N GLU A 590 44.32 -28.83 -22.58
CA GLU A 590 45.10 -30.02 -22.17
C GLU A 590 46.12 -29.89 -21.02
N SER A 591 45.74 -30.39 -19.84
CA SER A 591 46.60 -31.32 -19.08
C SER A 591 45.77 -32.23 -18.16
N ILE A 592 46.12 -33.52 -18.12
CA ILE A 592 45.51 -34.54 -17.27
C ILE A 592 46.51 -34.89 -16.16
N GLU A 593 46.17 -34.65 -14.89
CA GLU A 593 46.69 -35.43 -13.75
C GLU A 593 45.54 -35.63 -12.71
N ASN A 594 45.49 -36.81 -12.08
CA ASN A 594 44.52 -37.12 -11.02
C ASN A 594 44.99 -36.54 -9.67
N GLU A 595 44.08 -36.20 -8.77
CA GLU A 595 44.04 -36.78 -7.41
C GLU A 595 42.77 -36.39 -6.61
N SER A 596 42.48 -37.18 -5.56
CA SER A 596 41.46 -37.01 -4.50
C SER A 596 39.96 -36.98 -4.87
N GLU A 597 39.21 -37.85 -4.19
CA GLU A 597 37.75 -37.80 -4.06
C GLU A 597 37.38 -36.69 -3.06
N GLU A 598 36.78 -35.59 -3.53
CA GLU A 598 36.16 -34.54 -2.71
C GLU A 598 34.62 -34.68 -2.72
N SER A 599 33.94 -34.09 -1.73
CA SER A 599 32.52 -34.34 -1.37
C SER A 599 31.57 -34.51 -2.57
N SER A 600 30.85 -35.64 -2.61
CA SER A 600 29.88 -35.97 -3.68
C SER A 600 28.74 -34.95 -3.81
N LEU A 601 28.42 -34.24 -2.72
CA LEU A 601 27.45 -33.15 -2.69
C LEU A 601 27.89 -31.91 -3.51
N SER A 602 29.19 -31.75 -3.78
CA SER A 602 29.70 -30.63 -4.58
C SER A 602 29.33 -30.71 -6.07
N ASN A 603 29.20 -31.93 -6.61
CA ASN A 603 28.94 -32.18 -8.03
C ASN A 603 27.45 -32.15 -8.43
N LEU A 604 26.54 -32.30 -7.47
CA LEU A 604 25.09 -32.31 -7.70
C LEU A 604 24.54 -30.93 -8.06
N THR A 605 23.42 -30.83 -8.77
CA THR A 605 22.79 -29.55 -9.14
C THR A 605 22.13 -28.88 -7.93
N VAL A 606 21.78 -27.59 -8.04
CA VAL A 606 21.04 -26.88 -6.96
C VAL A 606 19.67 -27.51 -6.74
N ILE A 607 19.02 -28.01 -7.79
CA ILE A 607 17.73 -28.72 -7.72
C ILE A 607 17.91 -30.02 -6.92
N GLN A 608 18.86 -30.88 -7.32
CA GLN A 608 19.16 -32.14 -6.61
C GLN A 608 19.54 -31.92 -5.13
N LEU A 609 20.24 -30.83 -4.81
CA LEU A 609 20.58 -30.49 -3.42
C LEU A 609 19.37 -29.98 -2.62
N LYS A 610 18.42 -29.27 -3.24
CA LYS A 610 17.12 -28.93 -2.63
C LYS A 610 16.26 -30.18 -2.42
N GLU A 611 16.30 -31.13 -3.36
CA GLU A 611 15.64 -32.44 -3.28
C GLU A 611 16.11 -33.22 -2.04
N MET A 612 17.42 -33.46 -1.91
CA MET A 612 18.00 -34.14 -0.74
C MET A 612 17.81 -33.39 0.58
N ALA A 613 17.61 -32.08 0.56
CA ALA A 613 17.26 -31.30 1.76
C ALA A 613 15.78 -31.48 2.15
N ARG A 614 14.88 -31.60 1.16
CA ARG A 614 13.45 -31.95 1.33
C ARG A 614 13.30 -33.37 1.89
N GLU A 615 13.98 -34.36 1.30
CA GLU A 615 13.96 -35.76 1.77
C GLU A 615 14.46 -35.93 3.22
N ARG A 616 15.35 -35.05 3.69
CA ARG A 616 15.87 -35.06 5.06
C ARG A 616 15.07 -34.21 6.04
N GLY A 617 13.91 -33.67 5.63
CA GLY A 617 12.99 -32.95 6.52
C GLY A 617 13.47 -31.56 6.96
N PHE A 618 14.39 -30.94 6.22
CA PHE A 618 14.71 -29.53 6.41
C PHE A 618 13.66 -28.65 5.70
N SER A 619 13.60 -27.36 6.04
CA SER A 619 12.71 -26.39 5.39
C SER A 619 13.35 -24.98 5.35
N GLY A 620 12.74 -24.05 4.62
CA GLY A 620 13.20 -22.64 4.52
C GLY A 620 14.43 -22.41 3.63
N PHE A 621 14.94 -23.43 2.94
CA PHE A 621 16.18 -23.36 2.14
C PHE A 621 16.01 -22.81 0.71
N SER A 622 14.82 -22.32 0.32
CA SER A 622 14.55 -21.81 -1.02
C SER A 622 15.51 -20.68 -1.44
N LYS A 623 15.84 -19.79 -0.48
CA LYS A 623 16.73 -18.63 -0.61
C LYS A 623 18.22 -18.91 -0.24
N LEU A 624 18.60 -20.16 0.04
CA LEU A 624 20.00 -20.53 0.35
C LEU A 624 20.83 -20.81 -0.90
N LYS A 625 22.13 -20.51 -0.83
CA LYS A 625 23.11 -20.75 -1.89
C LYS A 625 23.61 -22.20 -1.87
N LYS A 626 24.10 -22.70 -3.01
CA LYS A 626 24.57 -24.11 -3.17
C LYS A 626 25.48 -24.57 -2.03
N SER A 627 26.46 -23.75 -1.64
CA SER A 627 27.41 -24.05 -0.56
C SER A 627 26.76 -24.15 0.83
N GLU A 628 25.70 -23.39 1.07
CA GLU A 628 24.97 -23.38 2.35
C GLU A 628 24.11 -24.65 2.46
N ILE A 629 23.45 -25.06 1.37
CA ILE A 629 22.68 -26.31 1.30
C ILE A 629 23.60 -27.54 1.46
N ILE A 630 24.79 -27.54 0.83
CA ILE A 630 25.80 -28.59 1.04
C ILE A 630 26.23 -28.65 2.51
N THR A 631 26.56 -27.51 3.12
CA THR A 631 26.95 -27.44 4.55
C THR A 631 25.85 -27.97 5.48
N LEU A 632 24.58 -27.75 5.11
CA LEU A 632 23.40 -28.23 5.84
C LEU A 632 23.26 -29.76 5.72
N LEU A 633 23.47 -30.31 4.52
CA LEU A 633 23.44 -31.75 4.22
C LEU A 633 24.66 -32.54 4.76
N GLU A 634 25.76 -31.88 5.10
CA GLU A 634 26.96 -32.51 5.69
C GLU A 634 26.89 -32.65 7.23
N THR A 635 25.75 -32.30 7.86
CA THR A 635 25.57 -32.46 9.32
C THR A 635 25.06 -33.86 9.70
N GLU A 636 25.94 -34.71 10.24
CA GLU A 636 25.54 -36.02 10.80
C GLU A 636 24.70 -35.87 12.08
N VAL A 637 23.50 -36.44 12.10
CA VAL A 637 22.67 -36.58 13.31
C VAL A 637 22.63 -38.03 13.76
N VAL A 638 23.19 -38.31 14.94
CA VAL A 638 23.16 -39.64 15.58
C VAL A 638 21.88 -39.76 16.42
N PRO A 639 21.07 -40.83 16.27
CA PRO A 639 19.84 -40.98 17.03
C PRO A 639 20.05 -41.64 18.40
N GLU A 640 19.81 -40.90 19.50
CA GLU A 640 19.56 -41.48 20.82
C GLU A 640 18.40 -40.77 21.55
N GLY A 641 17.37 -41.57 21.90
CA GLY A 641 16.73 -41.55 23.22
C GLY A 641 15.84 -40.37 23.63
N GLU A 642 14.56 -40.64 23.85
CA GLU A 642 13.69 -39.84 24.73
C GLU A 642 14.29 -39.72 26.15
N PRO A 643 14.13 -38.55 26.78
CA PRO A 643 13.75 -38.55 28.19
C PRO A 643 12.58 -37.59 28.50
N GLU A 644 11.81 -37.96 29.53
CA GLU A 644 10.69 -37.19 30.08
C GLU A 644 11.13 -35.77 30.53
N LEU A 645 10.32 -34.75 30.25
CA LEU A 645 10.51 -33.39 30.77
C LEU A 645 9.66 -33.17 32.04
N GLU A 646 10.32 -33.08 33.20
CA GLU A 646 9.72 -32.54 34.42
C GLU A 646 9.52 -31.01 34.32
N GLU A 647 8.46 -30.49 34.96
CA GLU A 647 8.19 -29.05 35.02
C GLU A 647 9.31 -28.27 35.74
N THR A 648 9.88 -27.24 35.08
CA THR A 648 10.69 -26.22 35.78
C THR A 648 10.25 -24.80 35.42
N VAL A 649 9.64 -24.12 36.40
CA VAL A 649 9.13 -22.75 36.28
C VAL A 649 10.26 -21.72 36.28
N VAL A 650 10.22 -20.78 35.33
CA VAL A 650 11.10 -19.59 35.26
C VAL A 650 10.23 -18.32 35.17
N PRO A 651 10.50 -17.25 35.94
CA PRO A 651 9.64 -16.06 35.98
C PRO A 651 9.90 -15.06 34.82
N PRO A 652 8.93 -14.19 34.48
CA PRO A 652 9.03 -13.24 33.38
C PRO A 652 10.02 -12.06 33.65
N PRO A 653 10.52 -11.40 32.59
CA PRO A 653 11.43 -10.26 32.67
C PRO A 653 10.76 -8.96 33.17
N PRO A 654 11.54 -7.95 33.58
CA PRO A 654 11.00 -6.73 34.20
C PRO A 654 10.35 -5.76 33.19
N LEU A 655 9.22 -5.19 33.59
CA LEU A 655 8.46 -4.17 32.84
C LEU A 655 9.30 -2.94 32.50
N MET A 656 9.34 -2.57 31.22
CA MET A 656 9.62 -1.19 30.80
C MET A 656 8.38 -0.31 30.97
N ARG A 657 8.59 1.00 31.10
CA ARG A 657 7.60 1.95 31.62
C ARG A 657 7.09 2.88 30.53
N ALA A 658 5.98 2.51 29.90
CA ALA A 658 5.24 3.41 29.00
C ALA A 658 4.80 4.71 29.72
N LYS A 659 4.64 5.79 28.95
CA LYS A 659 3.97 7.01 29.40
C LYS A 659 2.45 6.77 29.45
N SER A 660 1.74 7.44 30.35
CA SER A 660 0.28 7.50 30.31
C SER A 660 -0.19 8.47 29.23
N PRO A 661 -1.26 8.17 28.46
CA PRO A 661 -1.98 9.16 27.66
C PRO A 661 -2.75 10.17 28.56
N PRO A 662 -3.18 11.32 28.01
CA PRO A 662 -4.06 12.25 28.70
C PRO A 662 -5.48 11.66 28.95
N PRO A 663 -6.26 12.23 29.88
CA PRO A 663 -7.64 11.79 30.13
C PRO A 663 -8.61 12.29 29.05
N PRO A 664 -9.63 11.51 28.67
CA PRO A 664 -10.67 11.93 27.72
C PRO A 664 -11.63 12.96 28.33
N PRO A 665 -12.35 13.76 27.50
CA PRO A 665 -13.33 14.74 27.97
C PRO A 665 -14.57 14.08 28.61
N PRO A 666 -15.28 14.80 29.52
CA PRO A 666 -16.37 14.23 30.30
C PRO A 666 -17.71 14.21 29.52
N GLY A 667 -18.11 13.05 29.00
CA GLY A 667 -19.40 12.90 28.31
C GLY A 667 -20.08 11.52 28.38
N PHE A 668 -19.34 10.43 28.17
CA PHE A 668 -19.93 9.10 27.94
C PHE A 668 -19.67 8.09 29.07
N GLU A 669 -20.60 8.02 30.04
CA GLU A 669 -20.75 6.84 30.90
C GLU A 669 -21.81 5.89 30.30
N ASN A 670 -21.36 4.76 29.72
CA ASN A 670 -21.97 3.40 29.77
C ASN A 670 -21.62 2.56 28.52
N ALA A 671 -20.40 2.01 28.48
CA ALA A 671 -20.10 0.79 27.74
C ALA A 671 -19.62 -0.26 28.75
N SER A 672 -20.20 -1.46 28.73
CA SER A 672 -19.62 -2.60 29.47
C SER A 672 -18.51 -3.21 28.62
N PRO A 673 -17.38 -3.64 29.21
CA PRO A 673 -16.38 -4.38 28.45
C PRO A 673 -17.01 -5.67 27.92
N SER A 674 -16.80 -5.96 26.65
CA SER A 674 -17.15 -7.24 26.02
C SER A 674 -16.41 -8.38 26.71
N GLU A 675 -17.06 -9.55 26.80
CA GLU A 675 -16.37 -10.77 27.18
C GLU A 675 -15.40 -11.19 26.05
N PRO A 676 -14.23 -11.79 26.37
CA PRO A 676 -13.32 -12.24 25.33
C PRO A 676 -13.98 -13.33 24.49
N ILE A 677 -14.02 -13.11 23.18
CA ILE A 677 -14.52 -14.11 22.22
C ILE A 677 -13.63 -15.35 22.33
N VAL A 678 -14.26 -16.51 22.48
CA VAL A 678 -13.59 -17.81 22.38
C VAL A 678 -13.89 -18.32 20.98
N PRO A 679 -12.88 -18.55 20.13
CA PRO A 679 -13.12 -18.98 18.75
C PRO A 679 -13.87 -20.32 18.74
N VAL A 680 -14.88 -20.42 17.88
CA VAL A 680 -15.69 -21.64 17.78
C VAL A 680 -14.86 -22.70 17.04
N ARG A 681 -14.84 -23.92 17.59
CA ARG A 681 -14.21 -25.09 16.98
C ARG A 681 -15.26 -26.19 16.82
N VAL A 682 -15.25 -26.84 15.67
CA VAL A 682 -16.04 -28.06 15.41
C VAL A 682 -15.11 -29.23 15.07
N ASP A 683 -15.49 -30.44 15.51
CA ASP A 683 -14.63 -31.63 15.44
C ASP A 683 -14.58 -32.28 14.05
N SER A 684 -15.43 -31.86 13.10
CA SER A 684 -15.46 -32.39 11.73
C SER A 684 -16.06 -31.41 10.72
N TRP A 685 -15.90 -31.71 9.42
CA TRP A 685 -16.54 -30.95 8.34
C TRP A 685 -18.07 -31.17 8.25
N GLU A 686 -18.60 -32.27 8.82
CA GLU A 686 -20.05 -32.54 8.86
C GLU A 686 -20.78 -31.63 9.86
N ASP A 687 -20.03 -30.90 10.70
CA ASP A 687 -20.52 -29.99 11.74
C ASP A 687 -20.40 -28.50 11.34
N LEU A 688 -19.92 -28.18 10.12
CA LEU A 688 -19.85 -26.81 9.58
C LEU A 688 -21.26 -26.24 9.28
N PRO A 689 -21.45 -24.91 9.28
CA PRO A 689 -22.74 -24.31 8.91
C PRO A 689 -23.03 -24.47 7.41
N ASP A 690 -24.29 -24.72 7.05
CA ASP A 690 -24.76 -24.68 5.65
C ASP A 690 -24.49 -23.29 5.04
N GLY A 691 -23.98 -23.23 3.80
CA GLY A 691 -23.97 -21.99 3.00
C GLY A 691 -22.60 -21.35 2.71
N GLY A 692 -21.50 -22.09 2.87
CA GLY A 692 -20.17 -21.72 2.36
C GLY A 692 -19.65 -22.69 1.30
N ASP A 693 -18.55 -22.31 0.66
CA ASP A 693 -17.82 -23.09 -0.34
C ASP A 693 -16.37 -23.35 0.10
N TYR A 694 -15.76 -24.43 -0.38
CA TYR A 694 -14.38 -24.82 -0.05
C TYR A 694 -13.35 -24.17 -0.97
N VAL A 695 -12.34 -23.53 -0.38
CA VAL A 695 -11.21 -22.92 -1.11
C VAL A 695 -9.97 -23.81 -0.95
N GLN A 696 -9.29 -24.12 -2.06
CA GLN A 696 -8.13 -25.02 -2.10
C GLN A 696 -6.82 -24.33 -1.70
N THR A 697 -6.78 -23.75 -0.50
CA THR A 697 -5.56 -23.22 0.13
C THR A 697 -4.90 -24.27 1.05
N GLU A 698 -3.64 -24.02 1.43
CA GLU A 698 -2.96 -24.73 2.53
C GLU A 698 -2.75 -23.75 3.71
N PRO A 699 -3.43 -23.92 4.87
CA PRO A 699 -4.49 -24.87 5.16
C PRO A 699 -5.80 -24.59 4.41
N MET A 700 -6.63 -25.62 4.27
CA MET A 700 -7.91 -25.57 3.56
C MET A 700 -8.94 -24.69 4.28
N GLN A 701 -9.67 -23.87 3.51
CA GLN A 701 -10.67 -22.94 4.02
C GLN A 701 -12.09 -23.27 3.54
N TYR A 702 -13.09 -22.83 4.29
CA TYR A 702 -14.51 -22.89 3.97
C TYR A 702 -15.13 -21.53 4.30
N VAL A 703 -15.73 -20.86 3.31
CA VAL A 703 -16.06 -19.43 3.36
C VAL A 703 -17.47 -19.18 2.82
N GLY A 704 -18.24 -18.32 3.47
CA GLY A 704 -19.56 -17.88 2.98
C GLY A 704 -20.18 -16.75 3.82
N GLU A 705 -21.03 -15.93 3.19
CA GLU A 705 -21.58 -14.68 3.76
C GLU A 705 -22.37 -14.89 5.08
N GLU A 706 -23.12 -15.99 5.21
CA GLU A 706 -23.88 -16.30 6.43
C GLU A 706 -23.13 -17.20 7.43
N CYS A 707 -22.00 -17.82 7.04
CA CYS A 707 -21.26 -18.79 7.86
C CYS A 707 -19.88 -18.34 8.34
N GLY A 708 -19.32 -17.27 7.78
CA GLY A 708 -17.95 -16.81 8.09
C GLY A 708 -16.86 -17.68 7.47
N THR A 709 -15.61 -17.43 7.88
CA THR A 709 -14.41 -18.14 7.41
C THR A 709 -13.98 -19.19 8.44
N TRP A 710 -13.92 -20.45 8.00
CA TRP A 710 -13.48 -21.59 8.79
C TRP A 710 -12.20 -22.18 8.20
N VAL A 711 -11.23 -22.49 9.06
CA VAL A 711 -9.92 -23.02 8.64
C VAL A 711 -9.64 -24.38 9.26
N ARG A 712 -9.36 -25.37 8.40
CA ARG A 712 -8.99 -26.73 8.80
C ARG A 712 -7.66 -26.74 9.54
N GLN A 713 -7.58 -27.55 10.58
CA GLN A 713 -6.43 -27.69 11.47
C GLN A 713 -5.72 -29.03 11.25
N ASP A 714 -4.47 -29.18 11.72
CA ASP A 714 -3.68 -30.42 11.65
C ASP A 714 -4.34 -31.66 12.31
N ASP A 715 -5.38 -31.45 13.13
CA ASP A 715 -6.16 -32.48 13.82
C ASP A 715 -7.54 -32.75 13.18
N ASP A 716 -7.73 -32.31 11.93
CA ASP A 716 -8.98 -32.37 11.13
C ASP A 716 -10.19 -31.60 11.70
N SER A 717 -10.03 -30.90 12.83
CA SER A 717 -11.03 -29.94 13.31
C SER A 717 -11.01 -28.65 12.48
N TRP A 718 -12.09 -27.87 12.59
CA TRP A 718 -12.22 -26.57 11.93
C TRP A 718 -12.43 -25.47 12.97
N VAL A 719 -11.83 -24.31 12.72
CA VAL A 719 -11.90 -23.13 13.62
C VAL A 719 -12.40 -21.91 12.85
N GLU A 720 -13.40 -21.24 13.39
CA GLU A 720 -13.93 -19.93 12.97
C GLU A 720 -12.91 -18.83 13.31
N GLN A 721 -12.63 -17.91 12.36
CA GLN A 721 -11.69 -16.78 12.56
C GLN A 721 -12.35 -15.51 13.11
#